data_AF-A0A8T8WCG9-F1
#
_entry.id   AF-A0A8T8WCG9-F1
#
_cell.length_a   1.000
_cell.length_b   1.000
_cell.length_c   1.000
_cell.angle_alpha   90.00
_cell.angle_beta   90.00
_cell.angle_gamma   90.00
#
_symmetry.space_group_name_H-M   'P 1'
#
loop_
_entity.id
_entity.type
_entity.pdbx_description
1 polymer ?
#
loop_
_entity_poly.entity_id
_entity_poly.type
_entity_poly.pdbx_seq_one_letter_code
_entity_poly.pdbx_strand_id
1 'polypeptide(L)'
;MRGPADNAHGGIDPTRRDVLAAAGTAGAATLAGCAGVLGGDDAPESEPVEGDRARALAEAHAPDLYFGVGERWFPTDPREYLEGDGATLDGFAAFDGYAGEYDPGGEPPNRTAFYNAVRYPDTDLTVVQYWFYSAFDQFSVNFHWHDWEVLHVFLDVGEGSGDPDTGDPTLLVASSHSRKVPNNEFLDPETERASVIAEVGSHSSALGVNETPAEFERLPTSTEIPDVSNGPLAPSDIPAAYGLPRGEGYRLPFAVPELDGAPVYEHPELPNVTREHLVPEGMTVGSFSGIPTPPDDLPLREMGLMFAFEDAEGVAEADYDYALEPMADLDIERYDGPQLSFEFSVPAFAEDAVASHLTTVGTPQAQPRFADPIADVTDPRHRSALSERFDIDVTGLAGDVVGLLRKATASEDAPGSNGVDTDEPTVEGVALLESDPEAVPTFNGVVALRDVPAGEHRLTVNGAGVAPFSQRIVHGEEGGDDGGTPDTTGPGSTSTGGTGTASATTDGTASADGDADNDTDGGDAAETPPTVTTAGVDGDVVVTPNEDAVKVRAEPADDAGEFGRVAVEDDFAGRLFDGLPADEDADGVAVYAHREGAYTAEIEDESGALGAFRVNPTADQSTATIREARTGKASLTSFLLTLLVETTAQATVFADGDAEGIDDVGVPDSTAEQPGRAAEVAGEVAAAAAAAAASAGDDDDDDDDDDDDAGNGAGGGGGAGGGAGVVGLLRALEATTTAAVRANEAAQSGNAAGADNRLRGLRQRTEALTDALERNRDSLPGRLPALVERRLPQVERRIEQAIQADA
;
A
#
# COMPACT_ATOMS: atom_id res chain seq x y z
N MET A 1 36.42 20.65 63.04
CA MET A 1 35.13 20.45 63.76
C MET A 1 34.05 21.13 62.96
N ARG A 2 33.08 20.35 62.47
CA ARG A 2 31.71 20.68 62.02
C ARG A 2 31.50 21.99 61.24
N GLY A 3 31.33 21.87 59.93
CA GLY A 3 30.57 22.84 59.13
C GLY A 3 29.05 22.64 59.31
N PRO A 4 28.23 23.71 59.29
CA PRO A 4 26.78 23.61 59.28
C PRO A 4 26.22 23.61 57.85
N ALA A 5 24.99 23.10 57.73
CA ALA A 5 24.26 22.76 56.52
C ALA A 5 23.89 23.97 55.64
N ASP A 6 23.92 23.75 54.32
CA ASP A 6 23.27 24.59 53.31
C ASP A 6 21.85 24.08 53.03
N ASN A 7 20.90 25.02 53.04
CA ASN A 7 19.51 24.85 52.62
C ASN A 7 19.42 24.91 51.09
N ALA A 8 18.88 23.87 50.46
CA ALA A 8 18.40 23.92 49.08
C ALA A 8 16.87 24.00 49.08
N HIS A 9 16.32 25.12 48.62
CA HIS A 9 14.92 25.25 48.22
C HIS A 9 14.79 24.76 46.77
N GLY A 10 14.12 23.62 46.56
CA GLY A 10 13.58 23.24 45.27
C GLY A 10 12.17 23.80 45.13
N GLY A 11 11.99 24.77 44.24
CA GLY A 11 10.68 25.12 43.69
C GLY A 11 10.33 24.09 42.62
N ILE A 12 9.16 23.48 42.74
CA ILE A 12 8.58 22.62 41.70
C ILE A 12 7.74 23.55 40.82
N ASP A 13 8.12 23.67 39.55
CA ASP A 13 7.26 24.24 38.51
C ASP A 13 6.07 23.30 38.29
N PRO A 14 4.84 23.83 38.10
CA PRO A 14 3.66 23.02 37.88
C PRO A 14 3.78 22.25 36.55
N THR A 15 3.36 20.98 36.58
CA THR A 15 3.36 20.14 35.37
C THR A 15 2.19 20.51 34.47
N ARG A 16 2.32 20.27 33.16
CA ARG A 16 1.29 20.58 32.13
C ARG A 16 -0.08 19.93 32.44
N ARG A 17 -0.10 18.83 33.22
CA ARG A 17 -1.31 18.19 33.78
C ARG A 17 -2.09 19.09 34.75
N ASP A 18 -1.39 19.91 35.55
CA ASP A 18 -2.02 20.80 36.53
C ASP A 18 -2.67 22.04 35.88
N VAL A 19 -2.23 22.39 34.66
CA VAL A 19 -2.79 23.50 33.86
C VAL A 19 -4.06 23.07 33.12
N LEU A 20 -4.15 21.82 32.67
CA LEU A 20 -5.32 21.28 31.98
C LEU A 20 -6.50 21.00 32.93
N ALA A 21 -6.22 20.59 34.17
CA ALA A 21 -7.26 20.44 35.20
C ALA A 21 -7.95 21.77 35.59
N ALA A 22 -7.32 22.92 35.30
CA ALA A 22 -7.87 24.24 35.58
C ALA A 22 -8.67 24.86 34.40
N ALA A 23 -8.63 24.25 33.20
CA ALA A 23 -9.34 24.73 32.02
C ALA A 23 -10.67 23.98 31.75
N GLY A 24 -10.87 22.80 32.35
CA GLY A 24 -12.04 21.93 32.13
C GLY A 24 -13.36 22.35 32.77
N THR A 25 -13.59 23.63 33.10
CA THR A 25 -14.86 24.07 33.75
C THR A 25 -15.64 25.17 33.02
N ALA A 26 -15.34 25.48 31.76
CA ALA A 26 -16.21 26.35 30.98
C ALA A 26 -16.09 26.08 29.46
N GLY A 27 -17.02 25.27 28.92
CA GLY A 27 -17.16 25.14 27.47
C GLY A 27 -17.82 23.86 26.95
N ALA A 28 -18.89 23.37 27.57
CA ALA A 28 -19.75 22.37 26.92
C ALA A 28 -20.61 23.08 25.85
N ALA A 29 -20.16 23.05 24.61
CA ALA A 29 -20.96 23.43 23.44
C ALA A 29 -20.44 22.72 22.17
N THR A 30 -21.17 21.68 21.77
CA THR A 30 -21.31 21.10 20.42
C THR A 30 -20.04 20.65 19.69
N LEU A 31 -19.67 19.39 19.88
CA LEU A 31 -19.00 18.58 18.86
C LEU A 31 -20.09 17.89 18.02
N ALA A 32 -20.47 18.56 16.94
CA ALA A 32 -21.10 17.97 15.77
C ALA A 32 -20.13 18.26 14.62
N GLY A 33 -19.11 17.43 14.50
CA GLY A 33 -18.13 17.47 13.42
C GLY A 33 -18.40 16.30 12.49
N CYS A 34 -18.34 16.55 11.18
CA CYS A 34 -18.59 15.60 10.08
C CYS A 34 -20.05 15.40 9.67
N ALA A 35 -20.81 16.50 9.57
CA ALA A 35 -21.95 16.59 8.67
C ALA A 35 -21.83 17.89 7.88
N GLY A 36 -21.18 17.84 6.72
CA GLY A 36 -21.11 18.99 5.82
C GLY A 36 -19.84 19.03 5.00
N VAL A 37 -19.95 18.49 3.79
CA VAL A 37 -19.50 18.99 2.48
C VAL A 37 -19.17 17.74 1.65
N LEU A 38 -20.17 16.95 1.26
CA LEU A 38 -20.12 15.93 0.18
C LEU A 38 -21.55 15.58 -0.28
N GLY A 39 -22.40 16.60 -0.47
CA GLY A 39 -23.71 16.42 -1.09
C GLY A 39 -23.89 17.53 -2.11
N GLY A 40 -23.73 17.20 -3.39
CA GLY A 40 -24.21 18.07 -4.46
C GLY A 40 -25.73 18.25 -4.34
N ASP A 41 -26.24 19.40 -4.76
CA ASP A 41 -27.68 19.73 -4.76
C ASP A 41 -28.51 18.87 -5.76
N ASP A 42 -27.95 17.78 -6.29
CA ASP A 42 -28.47 16.99 -7.42
C ASP A 42 -28.65 15.47 -7.12
N ALA A 43 -28.54 15.01 -5.87
CA ALA A 43 -28.74 13.59 -5.53
C ALA A 43 -30.19 13.11 -5.80
N PRO A 44 -30.39 11.86 -6.27
CA PRO A 44 -31.73 11.35 -6.59
C PRO A 44 -32.64 11.30 -5.34
N GLU A 45 -33.83 11.88 -5.44
CA GLU A 45 -34.80 11.84 -4.33
C GLU A 45 -35.42 10.45 -4.19
N SER A 46 -35.44 9.91 -2.96
CA SER A 46 -36.10 8.65 -2.60
C SER A 46 -37.27 8.88 -1.63
N GLU A 47 -38.20 7.92 -1.56
CA GLU A 47 -39.33 7.91 -0.62
C GLU A 47 -39.34 6.62 0.22
N PRO A 48 -39.70 6.66 1.51
CA PRO A 48 -39.79 5.45 2.33
C PRO A 48 -40.94 4.54 1.88
N VAL A 49 -40.69 3.23 1.97
CA VAL A 49 -41.69 2.18 1.83
C VAL A 49 -42.07 1.73 3.24
N GLU A 50 -43.37 1.75 3.56
CA GLU A 50 -43.86 1.61 4.93
C GLU A 50 -44.78 0.40 5.13
N GLY A 51 -44.83 -0.09 6.37
CA GLY A 51 -45.79 -1.11 6.82
C GLY A 51 -45.62 -2.48 6.18
N ASP A 52 -46.74 -3.17 5.92
CA ASP A 52 -46.76 -4.56 5.44
C ASP A 52 -45.95 -4.77 4.15
N ARG A 53 -45.85 -3.74 3.30
CA ARG A 53 -45.07 -3.81 2.05
C ARG A 53 -43.58 -3.89 2.31
N ALA A 54 -43.05 -3.03 3.18
CA ALA A 54 -41.63 -3.03 3.53
C ALA A 54 -41.25 -4.35 4.20
N ARG A 55 -42.09 -4.83 5.11
CA ARG A 55 -41.92 -6.11 5.77
C ARG A 55 -41.87 -7.29 4.79
N ALA A 56 -42.81 -7.36 3.83
CA ALA A 56 -42.84 -8.44 2.85
C ALA A 56 -41.59 -8.48 1.97
N LEU A 57 -41.10 -7.31 1.52
CA LEU A 57 -39.84 -7.18 0.80
C LEU A 57 -38.65 -7.64 1.66
N ALA A 58 -38.61 -7.20 2.93
CA ALA A 58 -37.53 -7.53 3.85
C ALA A 58 -37.47 -9.02 4.21
N GLU A 59 -38.62 -9.67 4.43
CA GLU A 59 -38.67 -11.11 4.71
C GLU A 59 -38.24 -11.95 3.49
N ALA A 60 -38.55 -11.49 2.27
CA ALA A 60 -38.22 -12.22 1.04
C ALA A 60 -36.70 -12.26 0.75
N HIS A 61 -35.98 -11.19 1.07
CA HIS A 61 -34.56 -11.02 0.74
C HIS A 61 -33.62 -11.05 1.94
N ALA A 62 -34.11 -11.48 3.11
CA ALA A 62 -33.32 -11.51 4.35
C ALA A 62 -32.04 -12.36 4.16
N PRO A 63 -30.84 -11.81 4.46
CA PRO A 63 -29.59 -12.46 4.10
C PRO A 63 -29.19 -13.57 5.08
N ASP A 64 -28.34 -14.49 4.60
CA ASP A 64 -27.59 -15.41 5.45
C ASP A 64 -26.27 -14.76 5.87
N LEU A 65 -25.89 -14.87 7.15
CA LEU A 65 -24.72 -14.19 7.74
C LEU A 65 -23.64 -15.21 8.13
N TYR A 66 -22.41 -15.04 7.63
CA TYR A 66 -21.29 -15.95 7.86
C TYR A 66 -20.14 -15.28 8.61
N PHE A 67 -19.78 -15.85 9.77
CA PHE A 67 -18.76 -15.30 10.67
C PHE A 67 -17.52 -16.18 10.74
N GLY A 68 -16.35 -15.59 10.98
CA GLY A 68 -15.10 -16.34 11.16
C GLY A 68 -14.94 -16.90 12.59
N VAL A 69 -14.10 -17.93 12.77
CA VAL A 69 -13.82 -18.54 14.09
C VAL A 69 -13.32 -17.53 15.15
N GLY A 70 -12.71 -16.44 14.70
CA GLY A 70 -12.22 -15.34 15.55
C GLY A 70 -13.28 -14.35 16.03
N GLU A 71 -14.49 -14.38 15.47
CA GLU A 71 -15.55 -13.39 15.74
C GLU A 71 -16.06 -13.47 17.19
N ARG A 72 -16.38 -12.31 17.78
CA ARG A 72 -16.88 -12.16 19.14
C ARG A 72 -18.14 -11.29 19.22
N TRP A 73 -18.37 -10.39 18.27
CA TRP A 73 -19.48 -9.45 18.31
C TRP A 73 -20.43 -9.72 17.15
N PHE A 74 -21.47 -10.49 17.46
CA PHE A 74 -22.50 -10.85 16.50
C PHE A 74 -23.67 -9.84 16.52
N PRO A 75 -24.41 -9.69 15.40
CA PRO A 75 -25.57 -8.80 15.32
C PRO A 75 -26.56 -9.03 16.45
N THR A 76 -26.94 -7.97 17.15
CA THR A 76 -27.74 -8.03 18.38
C THR A 76 -28.68 -6.83 18.49
N ASP A 77 -29.74 -6.93 19.30
CA ASP A 77 -30.65 -5.82 19.54
C ASP A 77 -30.04 -4.80 20.54
N PRO A 78 -29.67 -3.57 20.12
CA PRO A 78 -29.11 -2.56 21.02
C PRO A 78 -30.08 -2.11 22.12
N ARG A 79 -31.39 -2.33 21.97
CA ARG A 79 -32.41 -1.91 22.94
C ARG A 79 -32.29 -2.66 24.27
N GLU A 80 -31.74 -3.87 24.25
CA GLU A 80 -31.55 -4.70 25.44
C GLU A 80 -30.49 -4.14 26.39
N TYR A 81 -29.60 -3.27 25.89
CA TYR A 81 -28.51 -2.67 26.65
C TYR A 81 -28.77 -1.20 27.07
N LEU A 82 -29.95 -0.66 26.77
CA LEU A 82 -30.33 0.70 27.17
C LEU A 82 -30.57 0.78 28.68
N GLU A 83 -29.87 1.71 29.33
CA GLU A 83 -30.10 2.00 30.75
C GLU A 83 -31.13 3.12 30.98
N GLY A 84 -32.18 2.82 31.73
CA GLY A 84 -33.15 3.84 32.19
C GLY A 84 -34.21 4.22 31.15
N ASP A 85 -34.55 5.50 31.09
CA ASP A 85 -35.52 6.09 30.14
C ASP A 85 -34.84 6.99 29.09
N GLY A 86 -33.52 6.88 28.95
CA GLY A 86 -32.73 7.65 27.98
C GLY A 86 -32.70 7.00 26.60
N ALA A 87 -32.63 7.82 25.56
CA ALA A 87 -32.44 7.41 24.16
C ALA A 87 -30.94 7.41 23.75
N THR A 88 -30.02 7.35 24.70
CA THR A 88 -28.57 7.31 24.45
C THR A 88 -28.02 5.99 24.96
N LEU A 89 -27.37 5.23 24.08
CA LEU A 89 -26.69 3.99 24.43
C LEU A 89 -25.20 4.27 24.66
N ASP A 90 -24.71 3.92 25.85
CA ASP A 90 -23.30 4.06 26.22
C ASP A 90 -22.50 2.80 25.88
N GLY A 91 -21.27 2.98 25.42
CA GLY A 91 -20.35 1.92 24.99
C GLY A 91 -20.05 0.91 26.08
N PHE A 92 -19.93 1.34 27.34
CA PHE A 92 -19.75 0.40 28.44
C PHE A 92 -21.00 -0.44 28.66
N ALA A 93 -22.19 0.17 28.64
CA ALA A 93 -23.43 -0.55 28.83
C ALA A 93 -23.65 -1.60 27.73
N ALA A 94 -23.38 -1.24 26.47
CA ALA A 94 -23.48 -2.18 25.35
C ALA A 94 -22.44 -3.31 25.45
N PHE A 95 -21.15 -2.99 25.63
CA PHE A 95 -20.11 -4.01 25.60
C PHE A 95 -20.14 -4.93 26.84
N ASP A 96 -20.30 -4.37 28.04
CA ASP A 96 -20.41 -5.15 29.28
C ASP A 96 -21.72 -5.95 29.35
N GLY A 97 -22.82 -5.36 28.86
CA GLY A 97 -24.12 -6.02 28.78
C GLY A 97 -24.08 -7.22 27.84
N TYR A 98 -23.55 -7.02 26.63
CA TYR A 98 -23.34 -8.11 25.66
C TYR A 98 -22.51 -9.24 26.25
N ALA A 99 -21.34 -8.93 26.83
CA ALA A 99 -20.46 -9.92 27.45
C ALA A 99 -21.15 -10.68 28.59
N GLY A 100 -21.89 -9.96 29.45
CA GLY A 100 -22.62 -10.53 30.57
C GLY A 100 -23.74 -11.50 30.16
N GLU A 101 -24.33 -11.31 28.98
CA GLU A 101 -25.35 -12.21 28.42
C GLU A 101 -24.76 -13.36 27.62
N TYR A 102 -23.63 -13.14 26.94
CA TYR A 102 -22.94 -14.16 26.14
C TYR A 102 -22.40 -15.30 27.01
N ASP A 103 -21.64 -14.98 28.07
CA ASP A 103 -20.89 -15.95 28.88
C ASP A 103 -21.73 -17.09 29.51
N PRO A 104 -22.91 -16.83 30.13
CA PRO A 104 -23.71 -17.89 30.74
C PRO A 104 -24.25 -18.93 29.76
N GLY A 105 -24.50 -18.51 28.52
CA GLY A 105 -25.05 -19.37 27.46
C GLY A 105 -23.96 -19.95 26.54
N GLY A 106 -22.87 -19.20 26.32
CA GLY A 106 -21.93 -19.45 25.22
C GLY A 106 -22.58 -19.28 23.84
N GLU A 107 -23.68 -18.52 23.77
CA GLU A 107 -24.49 -18.32 22.57
C GLU A 107 -24.64 -16.81 22.31
N PRO A 108 -24.63 -16.37 21.04
CA PRO A 108 -24.83 -14.95 20.70
C PRO A 108 -26.20 -14.42 21.18
N PRO A 109 -26.25 -13.35 22.01
CA PRO A 109 -27.48 -12.84 22.60
C PRO A 109 -28.30 -11.96 21.63
N ASN A 110 -29.63 -11.97 21.80
CA ASN A 110 -30.59 -11.05 21.17
C ASN A 110 -30.41 -10.85 19.65
N ARG A 111 -30.12 -11.94 18.92
CA ARG A 111 -29.76 -11.93 17.50
C ARG A 111 -30.82 -11.24 16.65
N THR A 112 -30.47 -10.08 16.10
CA THR A 112 -31.42 -9.19 15.41
C THR A 112 -30.75 -8.51 14.22
N ALA A 113 -31.47 -8.46 13.10
CA ALA A 113 -31.19 -7.59 11.98
C ALA A 113 -32.33 -6.57 11.85
N PHE A 114 -32.00 -5.34 11.48
CA PHE A 114 -32.99 -4.30 11.29
C PHE A 114 -33.20 -3.99 9.81
N TYR A 115 -34.42 -3.70 9.37
CA TYR A 115 -34.68 -3.34 7.97
C TYR A 115 -35.25 -1.94 7.77
N ASN A 116 -34.87 -1.34 6.65
CA ASN A 116 -35.49 -0.15 6.07
C ASN A 116 -35.76 -0.41 4.58
N ALA A 117 -36.74 0.28 4.00
CA ALA A 117 -37.01 0.15 2.57
C ALA A 117 -37.32 1.53 1.96
N VAL A 118 -36.70 1.82 0.81
CA VAL A 118 -36.89 3.07 0.07
C VAL A 118 -37.18 2.78 -1.40
N ARG A 119 -37.90 3.68 -2.06
CA ARG A 119 -38.21 3.62 -3.50
C ARG A 119 -37.78 4.90 -4.18
N TYR A 120 -37.37 4.79 -5.44
CA TYR A 120 -37.14 5.96 -6.28
C TYR A 120 -38.45 6.30 -7.02
N PRO A 121 -39.02 7.50 -6.85
CA PRO A 121 -40.25 7.89 -7.54
C PRO A 121 -40.10 7.80 -9.06
N ASP A 122 -41.20 7.49 -9.73
CA ASP A 122 -41.28 7.36 -11.20
C ASP A 122 -40.37 6.28 -11.84
N THR A 123 -39.73 5.43 -11.03
CA THR A 123 -38.99 4.24 -11.48
C THR A 123 -39.57 2.95 -10.86
N ASP A 124 -39.14 1.81 -11.39
CA ASP A 124 -39.44 0.48 -10.84
C ASP A 124 -38.37 0.01 -9.83
N LEU A 125 -37.52 0.91 -9.32
CA LEU A 125 -36.45 0.58 -8.38
C LEU A 125 -36.88 0.76 -6.92
N THR A 126 -36.76 -0.31 -6.14
CA THR A 126 -36.92 -0.31 -4.68
C THR A 126 -35.64 -0.87 -4.05
N VAL A 127 -35.21 -0.34 -2.90
CA VAL A 127 -34.05 -0.83 -2.17
C VAL A 127 -34.47 -1.24 -0.76
N VAL A 128 -34.13 -2.47 -0.38
CA VAL A 128 -34.23 -2.94 1.00
C VAL A 128 -32.85 -2.86 1.64
N GLN A 129 -32.77 -2.26 2.81
CA GLN A 129 -31.55 -2.13 3.59
C GLN A 129 -31.66 -3.03 4.81
N TYR A 130 -30.63 -3.85 5.07
CA TYR A 130 -30.49 -4.65 6.28
C TYR A 130 -29.33 -4.10 7.10
N TRP A 131 -29.63 -3.61 8.30
CA TRP A 131 -28.69 -2.99 9.22
C TRP A 131 -28.36 -3.94 10.38
N PHE A 132 -27.08 -4.12 10.67
CA PHE A 132 -26.57 -5.03 11.68
C PHE A 132 -25.84 -4.25 12.77
N TYR A 133 -26.30 -4.37 14.01
CA TYR A 133 -25.66 -3.73 15.16
C TYR A 133 -24.75 -4.71 15.91
N SER A 134 -23.48 -4.34 16.09
CA SER A 134 -22.56 -5.03 16.99
C SER A 134 -22.23 -4.14 18.19
N ALA A 135 -22.03 -4.75 19.36
CA ALA A 135 -21.78 -3.99 20.60
C ALA A 135 -20.41 -3.29 20.61
N PHE A 136 -19.45 -3.78 19.81
CA PHE A 136 -18.08 -3.30 19.75
C PHE A 136 -17.45 -3.67 18.40
N ASP A 137 -16.54 -2.84 17.90
CA ASP A 137 -15.65 -3.12 16.75
C ASP A 137 -14.21 -3.21 17.25
N GLN A 138 -13.53 -4.32 16.95
CA GLN A 138 -12.08 -4.46 17.14
C GLN A 138 -11.38 -4.75 15.81
N PHE A 139 -10.85 -3.70 15.18
CA PHE A 139 -10.01 -3.81 13.99
C PHE A 139 -8.56 -3.34 14.21
N SER A 140 -7.73 -3.40 13.16
CA SER A 140 -6.30 -3.05 13.19
C SER A 140 -6.03 -1.56 13.37
N VAL A 141 -6.90 -0.73 12.80
CA VAL A 141 -6.74 0.73 12.73
C VAL A 141 -7.99 1.50 13.11
N ASN A 142 -9.09 0.78 13.29
CA ASN A 142 -10.40 1.30 13.66
C ASN A 142 -10.92 0.41 14.79
N PHE A 143 -11.19 0.95 15.97
CA PHE A 143 -11.90 0.18 16.99
C PHE A 143 -12.69 1.15 17.81
N HIS A 144 -13.97 0.86 17.99
CA HIS A 144 -14.88 1.79 18.61
C HIS A 144 -15.99 1.06 19.35
N TRP A 145 -16.61 1.80 20.26
CA TRP A 145 -17.87 1.39 20.85
C TRP A 145 -18.94 1.37 19.78
N HIS A 146 -19.77 0.33 19.82
CA HIS A 146 -20.86 0.12 18.88
C HIS A 146 -20.39 -0.02 17.43
N ASP A 147 -21.19 -0.66 16.61
CA ASP A 147 -20.93 -0.72 15.17
C ASP A 147 -22.22 -0.95 14.39
N TRP A 148 -22.27 -0.43 13.17
CA TRP A 148 -23.39 -0.56 12.24
C TRP A 148 -22.91 -0.87 10.83
N GLU A 149 -23.20 -2.08 10.37
CA GLU A 149 -23.01 -2.51 9.00
C GLU A 149 -24.34 -2.58 8.24
N VAL A 150 -24.31 -2.47 6.92
CA VAL A 150 -25.50 -2.46 6.07
C VAL A 150 -25.32 -3.28 4.79
N LEU A 151 -26.34 -4.07 4.45
CA LEU A 151 -26.54 -4.65 3.13
C LEU A 151 -27.68 -3.92 2.41
N HIS A 152 -27.43 -3.39 1.22
CA HIS A 152 -28.46 -2.89 0.30
C HIS A 152 -28.79 -3.96 -0.75
N VAL A 153 -30.07 -4.28 -0.86
CA VAL A 153 -30.62 -5.14 -1.91
C VAL A 153 -31.46 -4.26 -2.83
N PHE A 154 -30.92 -3.97 -4.02
CA PHE A 154 -31.63 -3.23 -5.06
C PHE A 154 -32.53 -4.19 -5.82
N LEU A 155 -33.82 -3.88 -5.88
CA LEU A 155 -34.87 -4.70 -6.42
C LEU A 155 -35.55 -4.00 -7.61
N ASP A 156 -35.65 -4.70 -8.73
CA ASP A 156 -36.58 -4.35 -9.79
C ASP A 156 -37.98 -4.89 -9.41
N VAL A 157 -38.95 -4.00 -9.20
CA VAL A 157 -40.34 -4.35 -8.86
C VAL A 157 -41.30 -4.19 -10.03
N GLY A 158 -40.77 -4.01 -11.25
CA GLY A 158 -41.56 -3.89 -12.47
C GLY A 158 -42.29 -5.18 -12.83
N GLU A 159 -43.43 -5.07 -13.50
CA GLU A 159 -44.23 -6.26 -13.90
C GLU A 159 -43.49 -7.18 -14.91
N GLY A 160 -42.34 -6.75 -15.44
CA GLY A 160 -41.54 -7.45 -16.44
C GLY A 160 -40.31 -8.20 -15.92
N SER A 161 -39.89 -7.95 -14.67
CA SER A 161 -38.65 -8.47 -14.08
C SER A 161 -38.87 -9.70 -13.21
N GLY A 162 -39.96 -9.76 -12.45
CA GLY A 162 -40.22 -10.89 -11.56
C GLY A 162 -41.59 -10.83 -10.87
N ASP A 163 -41.64 -11.25 -9.61
CA ASP A 163 -42.82 -11.07 -8.76
C ASP A 163 -42.79 -9.64 -8.19
N PRO A 164 -43.70 -8.73 -8.56
CA PRO A 164 -43.69 -7.36 -8.04
C PRO A 164 -43.93 -7.30 -6.53
N ASP A 165 -44.51 -8.34 -5.91
CA ASP A 165 -44.76 -8.40 -4.46
C ASP A 165 -43.49 -8.76 -3.66
N THR A 166 -42.43 -9.26 -4.28
CA THR A 166 -41.12 -9.49 -3.62
C THR A 166 -40.00 -8.68 -4.27
N GLY A 167 -40.08 -8.40 -5.58
CA GLY A 167 -39.01 -7.80 -6.36
C GLY A 167 -37.99 -8.86 -6.82
N ASP A 168 -37.24 -8.53 -7.88
CA ASP A 168 -36.12 -9.32 -8.38
C ASP A 168 -34.80 -8.58 -8.08
N PRO A 169 -33.82 -9.20 -7.39
CA PRO A 169 -32.54 -8.56 -7.08
C PRO A 169 -31.74 -8.19 -8.34
N THR A 170 -31.47 -6.90 -8.53
CA THR A 170 -30.68 -6.40 -9.66
C THR A 170 -29.26 -5.98 -9.26
N LEU A 171 -29.03 -5.60 -8.00
CA LEU A 171 -27.72 -5.22 -7.48
C LEU A 171 -27.69 -5.48 -5.96
N LEU A 172 -26.60 -6.09 -5.48
CA LEU A 172 -26.30 -6.21 -4.07
C LEU A 172 -25.13 -5.30 -3.74
N VAL A 173 -25.21 -4.58 -2.61
CA VAL A 173 -24.13 -3.73 -2.10
C VAL A 173 -23.97 -3.99 -0.61
N ALA A 174 -22.86 -4.59 -0.20
CA ALA A 174 -22.53 -4.79 1.21
C ALA A 174 -21.50 -3.75 1.66
N SER A 175 -21.77 -3.10 2.79
CA SER A 175 -20.88 -2.08 3.32
C SER A 175 -19.54 -2.66 3.74
N SER A 176 -18.50 -1.87 3.54
CA SER A 176 -17.16 -2.25 3.96
C SER A 176 -16.43 -1.06 4.57
N HIS A 177 -16.10 -1.20 5.85
CA HIS A 177 -15.58 -0.21 6.80
C HIS A 177 -15.84 1.28 6.45
N SER A 178 -14.83 1.96 5.88
CA SER A 178 -14.81 3.39 5.62
C SER A 178 -15.50 3.72 4.29
N ARG A 179 -16.15 4.88 4.24
CA ARG A 179 -16.72 5.45 2.99
C ARG A 179 -15.67 5.86 1.97
N LYS A 180 -14.37 5.84 2.32
CA LYS A 180 -13.24 6.12 1.43
C LYS A 180 -12.73 4.89 0.70
N VAL A 181 -13.31 3.73 0.99
CA VAL A 181 -13.00 2.47 0.33
C VAL A 181 -14.26 1.92 -0.35
N PRO A 182 -14.12 1.16 -1.44
CA PRO A 182 -15.27 0.69 -2.19
C PRO A 182 -16.04 -0.40 -1.46
N ASN A 183 -17.36 -0.41 -1.63
CA ASN A 183 -18.20 -1.49 -1.11
C ASN A 183 -18.07 -2.76 -1.95
N ASN A 184 -18.54 -3.89 -1.41
CA ASN A 184 -18.66 -5.13 -2.18
C ASN A 184 -19.96 -5.11 -2.97
N GLU A 185 -19.87 -5.26 -4.29
CA GLU A 185 -21.01 -5.05 -5.17
C GLU A 185 -21.19 -6.18 -6.18
N PHE A 186 -22.42 -6.65 -6.36
CA PHE A 186 -22.72 -7.72 -7.30
C PHE A 186 -23.95 -7.35 -8.15
N LEU A 187 -23.73 -7.01 -9.41
CA LEU A 187 -24.77 -6.70 -10.39
C LEU A 187 -25.36 -7.99 -11.00
N ASP A 188 -26.68 -8.10 -11.06
CA ASP A 188 -27.41 -9.28 -11.58
C ASP A 188 -27.10 -10.59 -10.83
N PRO A 189 -27.30 -10.65 -9.50
CA PRO A 189 -27.15 -11.89 -8.75
C PRO A 189 -28.10 -12.99 -9.25
N GLU A 190 -27.58 -14.20 -9.47
CA GLU A 190 -28.41 -15.38 -9.76
C GLU A 190 -29.05 -15.99 -8.49
N THR A 191 -29.10 -15.24 -7.40
CA THR A 191 -29.65 -15.66 -6.11
C THR A 191 -30.73 -14.69 -5.62
N GLU A 192 -31.80 -15.23 -5.05
CA GLU A 192 -32.88 -14.44 -4.43
C GLU A 192 -32.47 -13.88 -3.06
N ARG A 193 -31.51 -14.52 -2.38
CA ARG A 193 -30.99 -14.12 -1.06
C ARG A 193 -29.49 -13.95 -1.09
N ALA A 194 -29.01 -12.87 -0.49
CA ALA A 194 -27.59 -12.61 -0.36
C ALA A 194 -26.98 -13.44 0.77
N SER A 195 -25.77 -13.92 0.55
CA SER A 195 -24.89 -14.38 1.63
C SER A 195 -23.96 -13.24 1.98
N VAL A 196 -23.96 -12.82 3.23
CA VAL A 196 -23.08 -11.79 3.76
C VAL A 196 -22.01 -12.46 4.61
N ILE A 197 -20.76 -12.25 4.25
CA ILE A 197 -19.62 -12.80 4.95
C ILE A 197 -18.93 -11.68 5.71
N ALA A 198 -19.08 -11.66 7.04
CA ALA A 198 -18.57 -10.60 7.91
C ALA A 198 -17.09 -10.82 8.25
N GLU A 199 -16.27 -9.78 8.11
CA GLU A 199 -14.88 -9.77 8.56
C GLU A 199 -14.81 -9.85 10.09
N VAL A 200 -13.81 -10.59 10.59
CA VAL A 200 -13.61 -10.75 12.04
C VAL A 200 -13.37 -9.38 12.68
N GLY A 201 -14.19 -9.01 13.65
CA GLY A 201 -14.02 -7.85 14.53
C GLY A 201 -14.41 -6.49 13.95
N SER A 202 -14.20 -6.24 12.66
CA SER A 202 -14.67 -5.03 11.96
C SER A 202 -16.07 -5.16 11.37
N HIS A 203 -16.59 -6.39 11.26
CA HIS A 203 -17.90 -6.74 10.67
C HIS A 203 -18.12 -6.37 9.20
N SER A 204 -17.11 -5.79 8.56
CA SER A 204 -17.20 -5.39 7.17
C SER A 204 -17.51 -6.56 6.26
N SER A 205 -18.43 -6.30 5.34
CA SER A 205 -19.28 -7.35 4.78
C SER A 205 -18.94 -7.60 3.32
N ALA A 206 -18.62 -8.85 3.01
CA ALA A 206 -18.44 -9.35 1.65
C ALA A 206 -19.68 -10.12 1.16
N LEU A 207 -19.80 -10.30 -0.15
CA LEU A 207 -20.90 -11.05 -0.77
C LEU A 207 -20.45 -12.47 -1.16
N GLY A 208 -21.13 -13.48 -0.65
CA GLY A 208 -20.95 -14.91 -0.98
C GLY A 208 -21.93 -15.36 -2.06
N VAL A 209 -21.73 -14.87 -3.28
CA VAL A 209 -22.70 -14.92 -4.39
C VAL A 209 -22.28 -15.88 -5.51
N ASN A 210 -21.11 -16.50 -5.37
CA ASN A 210 -20.60 -17.58 -6.22
C ASN A 210 -21.02 -18.99 -5.73
N GLU A 211 -20.42 -20.04 -6.32
CA GLU A 211 -20.71 -21.44 -5.98
C GLU A 211 -20.34 -21.85 -4.53
N THR A 212 -19.62 -21.01 -3.79
CA THR A 212 -19.19 -21.23 -2.40
C THR A 212 -19.65 -20.10 -1.47
N PRO A 213 -20.92 -20.11 -1.02
CA PRO A 213 -21.53 -18.97 -0.30
C PRO A 213 -20.87 -18.55 1.01
N ALA A 214 -19.99 -19.39 1.58
CA ALA A 214 -19.27 -19.16 2.83
C ALA A 214 -17.82 -18.70 2.63
N GLU A 215 -17.34 -18.65 1.39
CA GLU A 215 -15.99 -18.21 1.02
C GLU A 215 -16.10 -17.05 0.02
N PHE A 216 -15.07 -16.21 0.00
CA PHE A 216 -15.02 -15.05 -0.88
C PHE A 216 -13.76 -15.10 -1.72
N GLU A 217 -13.92 -14.82 -3.01
CA GLU A 217 -12.87 -14.75 -4.00
C GLU A 217 -12.94 -13.41 -4.75
N ARG A 218 -11.94 -12.55 -4.50
CA ARG A 218 -11.73 -11.27 -5.18
C ARG A 218 -11.32 -11.49 -6.64
N LEU A 219 -10.57 -12.56 -6.90
CA LEU A 219 -10.12 -12.98 -8.21
C LEU A 219 -10.77 -14.32 -8.57
N PRO A 220 -11.20 -14.55 -9.82
CA PRO A 220 -11.74 -15.84 -10.27
C PRO A 220 -10.62 -16.88 -10.36
N THR A 221 -10.14 -17.34 -9.20
CA THR A 221 -9.05 -18.32 -9.08
C THR A 221 -9.62 -19.73 -8.99
N SER A 222 -10.79 -19.90 -8.35
CA SER A 222 -11.58 -21.14 -8.36
C SER A 222 -12.86 -21.03 -9.19
N THR A 223 -13.40 -19.82 -9.36
CA THR A 223 -14.70 -19.54 -10.00
C THR A 223 -14.57 -18.87 -11.38
N GLU A 224 -15.66 -18.77 -12.15
CA GLU A 224 -15.66 -18.10 -13.47
C GLU A 224 -15.86 -16.56 -13.40
N ILE A 225 -16.32 -16.01 -12.26
CA ILE A 225 -16.68 -14.59 -12.04
C ILE A 225 -16.23 -14.15 -10.64
N PRO A 226 -15.55 -12.98 -10.46
CA PRO A 226 -15.17 -12.46 -9.14
C PRO A 226 -16.38 -11.94 -8.35
N ASP A 227 -16.39 -12.14 -7.02
CA ASP A 227 -17.51 -11.79 -6.11
C ASP A 227 -17.72 -10.28 -5.88
N VAL A 228 -16.78 -9.48 -6.37
CA VAL A 228 -16.57 -8.10 -5.96
C VAL A 228 -17.24 -7.07 -6.88
N SER A 229 -17.31 -7.37 -8.19
CA SER A 229 -17.77 -6.40 -9.19
C SER A 229 -18.16 -7.00 -10.56
N ASN A 230 -18.35 -8.32 -10.63
CA ASN A 230 -18.94 -9.01 -11.78
C ASN A 230 -18.30 -8.77 -13.16
N GLY A 231 -17.04 -8.35 -13.24
CA GLY A 231 -16.37 -8.24 -14.53
C GLY A 231 -14.88 -8.55 -14.53
N PRO A 232 -14.31 -8.72 -15.74
CA PRO A 232 -12.91 -9.03 -15.93
C PRO A 232 -12.04 -7.86 -15.50
N LEU A 233 -11.04 -8.14 -14.66
CA LEU A 233 -10.15 -7.15 -14.10
C LEU A 233 -8.99 -6.89 -15.06
N ALA A 234 -8.84 -5.67 -15.55
CA ALA A 234 -7.57 -5.23 -16.11
C ALA A 234 -6.57 -5.00 -14.95
N PRO A 235 -5.24 -5.13 -15.15
CA PRO A 235 -4.25 -4.79 -14.12
C PRO A 235 -4.33 -3.34 -13.61
N SER A 236 -4.94 -2.44 -14.39
CA SER A 236 -5.26 -1.05 -14.02
C SER A 236 -6.63 -0.88 -13.35
N ASP A 237 -7.50 -1.88 -13.51
CA ASP A 237 -8.84 -1.95 -12.92
C ASP A 237 -8.79 -2.91 -11.73
N ILE A 238 -7.82 -2.68 -10.83
CA ILE A 238 -7.77 -3.43 -9.58
C ILE A 238 -9.10 -3.12 -8.90
N PRO A 239 -9.99 -4.10 -8.74
CA PRO A 239 -11.22 -3.85 -8.04
C PRO A 239 -10.79 -3.75 -6.58
N ALA A 240 -10.52 -2.53 -6.16
CA ALA A 240 -10.71 -2.17 -4.79
C ALA A 240 -12.19 -2.48 -4.53
N ALA A 241 -12.50 -3.68 -4.07
CA ALA A 241 -13.57 -3.87 -3.14
C ALA A 241 -12.98 -4.48 -1.89
N TYR A 242 -13.52 -3.94 -0.83
CA TYR A 242 -13.01 -4.01 0.51
C TYR A 242 -13.68 -5.17 1.26
N GLY A 243 -13.28 -5.48 2.50
CA GLY A 243 -13.95 -6.49 3.33
C GLY A 243 -13.57 -7.93 2.93
N LEU A 244 -12.49 -8.44 3.50
CA LEU A 244 -12.06 -9.81 3.28
C LEU A 244 -12.79 -10.78 4.21
N PRO A 245 -13.25 -11.90 3.64
CA PRO A 245 -13.14 -13.18 4.27
C PRO A 245 -11.95 -13.93 3.65
N ARG A 246 -10.78 -13.80 4.29
CA ARG A 246 -9.43 -14.19 3.82
C ARG A 246 -9.21 -15.68 3.47
N GLY A 247 -9.89 -16.16 2.43
CA GLY A 247 -9.56 -17.40 1.71
C GLY A 247 -8.28 -17.30 0.86
N GLU A 248 -7.77 -16.08 0.65
CA GLU A 248 -6.71 -15.76 -0.32
C GLU A 248 -5.27 -15.72 0.27
N GLY A 249 -5.08 -16.10 1.54
CA GLY A 249 -3.74 -16.31 2.12
C GLY A 249 -3.07 -15.12 2.83
N TYR A 250 -3.71 -13.94 2.87
CA TYR A 250 -3.19 -12.77 3.61
C TYR A 250 -3.57 -12.76 5.09
N ARG A 251 -2.70 -12.17 5.91
CA ARG A 251 -2.85 -12.07 7.37
C ARG A 251 -3.01 -10.61 7.79
N LEU A 252 -3.97 -10.33 8.65
CA LEU A 252 -4.13 -9.02 9.28
C LEU A 252 -4.01 -9.16 10.79
N PRO A 253 -3.12 -8.38 11.42
CA PRO A 253 -3.02 -8.30 12.87
C PRO A 253 -4.05 -7.32 13.43
N PHE A 254 -4.84 -7.75 14.42
CA PHE A 254 -5.82 -6.90 15.11
C PHE A 254 -5.19 -6.13 16.27
N ALA A 255 -5.55 -4.87 16.48
CA ALA A 255 -5.03 -4.09 17.61
C ALA A 255 -5.78 -4.44 18.90
N VAL A 256 -5.11 -4.43 20.05
CA VAL A 256 -5.78 -4.49 21.36
C VAL A 256 -6.12 -3.07 21.81
N PRO A 257 -7.42 -2.73 22.01
CA PRO A 257 -7.80 -1.40 22.46
C PRO A 257 -7.37 -1.14 23.90
N GLU A 258 -6.92 0.08 24.17
CA GLU A 258 -6.67 0.61 25.51
C GLU A 258 -7.70 1.66 25.90
N LEU A 259 -7.90 1.75 27.20
CA LEU A 259 -8.65 2.80 27.86
C LEU A 259 -7.91 3.23 29.13
N ASP A 260 -7.69 4.54 29.28
CA ASP A 260 -6.91 5.12 30.38
C ASP A 260 -5.48 4.55 30.53
N GLY A 261 -4.87 4.10 29.43
CA GLY A 261 -3.50 3.57 29.38
C GLY A 261 -3.35 2.14 29.91
N ALA A 262 -4.43 1.37 29.89
CA ALA A 262 -4.44 -0.07 30.14
C ALA A 262 -5.37 -0.76 29.13
N PRO A 263 -5.21 -2.05 28.84
CA PRO A 263 -6.11 -2.78 27.96
C PRO A 263 -7.57 -2.65 28.41
N VAL A 264 -8.49 -2.49 27.45
CA VAL A 264 -9.90 -2.18 27.73
C VAL A 264 -10.57 -3.17 28.70
N TYR A 265 -10.20 -4.46 28.64
CA TYR A 265 -10.73 -5.51 29.52
C TYR A 265 -10.24 -5.45 30.97
N GLU A 266 -9.31 -4.54 31.32
CA GLU A 266 -8.90 -4.29 32.70
C GLU A 266 -9.73 -3.18 33.38
N HIS A 267 -10.60 -2.51 32.62
CA HIS A 267 -11.34 -1.36 33.11
C HIS A 267 -12.41 -1.76 34.15
N PRO A 268 -12.50 -1.10 35.32
CA PRO A 268 -13.39 -1.50 36.40
C PRO A 268 -14.89 -1.36 36.09
N GLU A 269 -15.26 -0.58 35.06
CA GLU A 269 -16.64 -0.42 34.59
C GLU A 269 -17.05 -1.50 33.56
N LEU A 270 -16.14 -2.41 33.20
CA LEU A 270 -16.40 -3.56 32.33
C LEU A 270 -16.19 -4.89 33.09
N PRO A 271 -16.94 -5.17 34.18
CA PRO A 271 -16.70 -6.34 35.03
C PRO A 271 -16.96 -7.70 34.37
N ASN A 272 -17.74 -7.76 33.29
CA ASN A 272 -18.01 -8.99 32.54
C ASN A 272 -17.04 -9.17 31.37
N VAL A 273 -16.38 -8.10 30.92
CA VAL A 273 -15.42 -8.18 29.82
C VAL A 273 -14.09 -8.74 30.33
N THR A 274 -13.58 -9.72 29.60
CA THR A 274 -12.27 -10.34 29.84
C THR A 274 -11.49 -10.41 28.54
N ARG A 275 -10.22 -10.83 28.58
CA ARG A 275 -9.42 -11.04 27.36
C ARG A 275 -10.09 -11.98 26.35
N GLU A 276 -10.94 -12.90 26.77
CA GLU A 276 -11.61 -13.87 25.90
C GLU A 276 -12.75 -13.24 25.05
N HIS A 277 -13.22 -12.06 25.45
CA HIS A 277 -14.23 -11.25 24.75
C HIS A 277 -13.64 -10.35 23.66
N LEU A 278 -12.32 -10.35 23.50
CA LEU A 278 -11.60 -9.70 22.40
C LEU A 278 -11.19 -10.73 21.34
N VAL A 279 -10.80 -10.26 20.15
CA VAL A 279 -10.21 -11.09 19.10
C VAL A 279 -9.07 -11.96 19.68
N PRO A 280 -8.96 -13.26 19.32
CA PRO A 280 -7.99 -14.18 19.91
C PRO A 280 -6.54 -13.69 19.93
N GLU A 281 -5.79 -14.01 20.99
CA GLU A 281 -4.40 -13.54 21.19
C GLU A 281 -3.46 -13.83 20.02
N GLY A 282 -3.60 -15.01 19.39
CA GLY A 282 -2.81 -15.36 18.20
C GLY A 282 -3.12 -14.55 16.94
N MET A 283 -4.13 -13.68 16.97
CA MET A 283 -4.50 -12.77 15.88
C MET A 283 -4.23 -11.30 16.23
N THR A 284 -3.86 -10.98 17.48
CA THR A 284 -3.70 -9.60 17.94
C THR A 284 -2.24 -9.17 18.07
N VAL A 285 -1.96 -7.90 17.84
CA VAL A 285 -0.68 -7.24 18.17
C VAL A 285 -0.90 -6.11 19.17
N GLY A 286 -0.04 -6.01 20.17
CA GLY A 286 -0.05 -4.89 21.13
C GLY A 286 0.66 -3.63 20.60
N SER A 287 1.45 -3.74 19.53
CA SER A 287 2.14 -2.60 18.93
C SER A 287 2.60 -2.89 17.50
N PHE A 288 2.35 -1.97 16.56
CA PHE A 288 3.02 -1.99 15.24
C PHE A 288 4.51 -1.61 15.36
N SER A 289 4.85 -0.81 16.37
CA SER A 289 6.23 -0.39 16.65
C SER A 289 7.03 -1.46 17.39
N GLY A 290 8.31 -1.59 17.08
CA GLY A 290 9.21 -2.55 17.75
C GLY A 290 9.08 -4.01 17.30
N ILE A 291 8.16 -4.30 16.37
CA ILE A 291 8.15 -5.54 15.60
C ILE A 291 9.30 -5.44 14.58
N PRO A 292 10.30 -6.36 14.61
CA PRO A 292 11.44 -6.32 13.70
C PRO A 292 11.05 -6.72 12.27
N THR A 293 10.15 -7.68 12.13
CA THR A 293 9.69 -8.24 10.86
C THR A 293 8.19 -8.54 10.87
N PRO A 294 7.51 -8.47 9.71
CA PRO A 294 6.09 -8.82 9.63
C PRO A 294 5.79 -10.19 10.25
N PRO A 295 4.77 -10.33 11.12
CA PRO A 295 4.42 -11.61 11.73
C PRO A 295 4.09 -12.71 10.70
N ASP A 296 4.65 -13.91 10.89
CA ASP A 296 4.52 -15.05 9.98
C ASP A 296 3.72 -16.24 10.56
N ASP A 297 3.12 -16.06 11.74
CA ASP A 297 2.39 -17.09 12.48
C ASP A 297 0.90 -16.74 12.71
N LEU A 298 0.44 -15.59 12.22
CA LEU A 298 -0.99 -15.21 12.27
C LEU A 298 -1.84 -16.26 11.53
N PRO A 299 -2.96 -16.72 12.10
CA PRO A 299 -3.83 -17.68 11.45
C PRO A 299 -4.57 -17.03 10.27
N LEU A 300 -4.88 -17.84 9.25
CA LEU A 300 -5.78 -17.45 8.18
C LEU A 300 -7.24 -17.46 8.68
N ARG A 301 -8.14 -16.85 7.91
CA ARG A 301 -9.56 -16.94 8.22
C ARG A 301 -10.03 -18.40 8.05
N GLU A 302 -10.81 -18.86 9.01
CA GLU A 302 -11.61 -20.07 8.91
C GLU A 302 -13.07 -19.73 9.20
N MET A 303 -13.99 -20.35 8.47
CA MET A 303 -15.44 -20.21 8.69
C MET A 303 -15.82 -20.74 10.09
N GLY A 304 -16.63 -19.97 10.82
CA GLY A 304 -17.08 -20.22 12.17
C GLY A 304 -18.58 -20.52 12.26
N LEU A 305 -19.40 -19.47 12.37
CA LEU A 305 -20.85 -19.58 12.56
C LEU A 305 -21.64 -19.07 11.35
N MET A 306 -22.80 -19.65 11.11
CA MET A 306 -23.82 -19.16 10.17
C MET A 306 -25.10 -18.75 10.89
N PHE A 307 -25.62 -17.55 10.63
CA PHE A 307 -26.96 -17.13 11.05
C PHE A 307 -27.90 -17.04 9.84
N ALA A 308 -29.18 -17.36 10.05
CA ALA A 308 -30.23 -17.18 9.06
C ALA A 308 -31.49 -16.57 9.68
N PHE A 309 -32.32 -15.91 8.87
CA PHE A 309 -33.59 -15.37 9.34
C PHE A 309 -34.53 -16.50 9.81
N GLU A 310 -35.23 -16.30 10.94
CA GLU A 310 -36.02 -17.36 11.60
C GLU A 310 -37.10 -18.02 10.72
N ASP A 311 -37.71 -17.25 9.81
CA ASP A 311 -38.75 -17.73 8.89
C ASP A 311 -38.21 -18.07 7.49
N ALA A 312 -36.89 -18.00 7.28
CA ALA A 312 -36.28 -18.25 5.98
C ALA A 312 -36.27 -19.75 5.61
N GLU A 313 -36.40 -20.04 4.31
CA GLU A 313 -36.17 -21.40 3.82
C GLU A 313 -34.69 -21.75 4.02
N GLY A 314 -34.38 -22.84 4.72
CA GLY A 314 -33.00 -23.27 4.99
C GLY A 314 -32.46 -22.92 6.38
N VAL A 315 -33.22 -22.22 7.24
CA VAL A 315 -32.81 -21.86 8.62
C VAL A 315 -32.32 -23.05 9.46
N ALA A 316 -32.76 -24.27 9.14
CA ALA A 316 -32.31 -25.49 9.82
C ALA A 316 -30.83 -25.87 9.55
N GLU A 317 -30.20 -25.25 8.56
CA GLU A 317 -28.78 -25.41 8.23
C GLU A 317 -27.89 -24.38 8.95
N ALA A 318 -28.48 -23.30 9.47
CA ALA A 318 -27.78 -22.28 10.25
C ALA A 318 -27.50 -22.76 11.69
N ASP A 319 -26.42 -22.24 12.28
CA ASP A 319 -26.09 -22.48 13.68
C ASP A 319 -27.07 -21.75 14.60
N TYR A 320 -27.50 -20.55 14.19
CA TYR A 320 -28.46 -19.73 14.92
C TYR A 320 -29.46 -19.03 13.98
N ASP A 321 -30.65 -18.74 14.51
CA ASP A 321 -31.64 -17.87 13.89
C ASP A 321 -31.48 -16.41 14.31
N TYR A 322 -31.96 -15.45 13.51
CA TYR A 322 -32.10 -14.05 13.94
C TYR A 322 -33.51 -13.50 13.67
N ALA A 323 -33.92 -12.53 14.49
CA ALA A 323 -35.16 -11.79 14.34
C ALA A 323 -34.99 -10.60 13.37
N LEU A 324 -36.04 -10.27 12.63
CA LEU A 324 -36.06 -9.17 11.67
C LEU A 324 -37.00 -8.06 12.13
N GLU A 325 -36.44 -6.90 12.48
CA GLU A 325 -37.16 -5.79 13.12
C GLU A 325 -37.09 -4.51 12.26
N PRO A 326 -38.13 -3.65 12.21
CA PRO A 326 -38.08 -2.43 11.42
C PRO A 326 -37.16 -1.37 12.08
N MET A 327 -36.33 -0.70 11.28
CA MET A 327 -35.50 0.43 11.73
C MET A 327 -36.31 1.57 12.33
N ALA A 328 -37.59 1.71 11.97
CA ALA A 328 -38.50 2.71 12.50
C ALA A 328 -38.86 2.50 14.00
N ASP A 329 -38.72 1.27 14.50
CA ASP A 329 -38.99 0.93 15.91
C ASP A 329 -37.74 1.07 16.80
N LEU A 330 -36.61 1.52 16.23
CA LEU A 330 -35.37 1.77 16.95
C LEU A 330 -35.35 3.21 17.51
N ASP A 331 -35.66 3.36 18.79
CA ASP A 331 -35.72 4.65 19.50
C ASP A 331 -34.40 4.99 20.22
N ILE A 332 -33.29 4.95 19.48
CA ILE A 332 -31.96 5.36 19.96
C ILE A 332 -31.52 6.62 19.21
N GLU A 333 -31.44 7.74 19.91
CA GLU A 333 -31.07 9.04 19.36
C GLU A 333 -29.54 9.24 19.25
N ARG A 334 -28.74 8.53 20.07
CA ARG A 334 -27.28 8.70 20.13
C ARG A 334 -26.57 7.45 20.65
N TYR A 335 -25.40 7.19 20.09
CA TYR A 335 -24.39 6.28 20.62
C TYR A 335 -23.25 7.11 21.25
N ASP A 336 -22.73 6.69 22.39
CA ASP A 336 -21.70 7.42 23.12
C ASP A 336 -20.69 6.45 23.76
N GLY A 337 -19.49 6.94 24.06
CA GLY A 337 -18.50 6.13 24.76
C GLY A 337 -17.18 6.87 24.95
N PRO A 338 -16.35 6.45 25.91
CA PRO A 338 -15.07 7.09 26.15
C PRO A 338 -14.10 6.89 24.97
N GLN A 339 -13.14 7.79 24.79
CA GLN A 339 -12.12 7.66 23.76
C GLN A 339 -11.23 6.44 24.02
N LEU A 340 -11.19 5.50 23.09
CA LEU A 340 -10.21 4.42 23.07
C LEU A 340 -8.89 4.91 22.46
N SER A 341 -7.81 4.22 22.81
CA SER A 341 -6.47 4.45 22.26
C SER A 341 -5.79 3.13 21.92
N PHE A 342 -4.70 3.19 21.15
CA PHE A 342 -3.83 2.04 20.94
C PHE A 342 -2.92 1.79 22.15
N GLU A 343 -2.48 0.54 22.35
CA GLU A 343 -1.46 0.16 23.36
C GLU A 343 -0.07 0.77 23.10
N PHE A 344 0.15 1.30 21.89
CA PHE A 344 1.40 1.93 21.50
C PHE A 344 1.25 3.44 21.28
N SER A 345 2.36 4.17 21.42
CA SER A 345 2.39 5.62 21.22
C SER A 345 2.24 5.98 19.74
N VAL A 346 1.09 6.52 19.37
CA VAL A 346 0.88 7.19 18.08
C VAL A 346 1.41 8.63 18.20
N PRO A 347 2.23 9.14 17.25
CA PRO A 347 2.64 10.54 17.27
C PRO A 347 1.42 11.48 17.31
N ALA A 348 1.44 12.50 18.16
CA ALA A 348 0.27 13.35 18.46
C ALA A 348 -0.41 14.00 17.23
N PHE A 349 0.32 14.23 16.13
CA PHE A 349 -0.27 14.76 14.88
C PHE A 349 -1.12 13.73 14.12
N ALA A 350 -0.83 12.44 14.29
CA ALA A 350 -1.64 11.33 13.78
C ALA A 350 -2.74 10.91 14.79
N GLU A 351 -2.52 11.13 16.09
CA GLU A 351 -3.50 10.82 17.14
C GLU A 351 -4.77 11.66 17.02
N ASP A 352 -4.66 12.97 16.75
CA ASP A 352 -5.82 13.87 16.56
C ASP A 352 -6.63 13.54 15.29
N ALA A 353 -5.99 12.97 14.27
CA ALA A 353 -6.60 12.51 13.02
C ALA A 353 -7.35 11.18 13.18
N VAL A 354 -6.79 10.25 13.96
CA VAL A 354 -7.36 8.91 14.18
C VAL A 354 -8.42 8.91 15.29
N ALA A 355 -8.38 9.85 16.23
CA ALA A 355 -9.25 9.89 17.41
C ALA A 355 -10.76 9.87 17.12
N SER A 356 -11.24 10.49 16.03
CA SER A 356 -12.67 10.48 15.68
C SER A 356 -13.20 9.10 15.33
N HIS A 357 -12.34 8.17 14.92
CA HIS A 357 -12.69 6.80 14.57
C HIS A 357 -12.53 5.82 15.74
N LEU A 358 -11.91 6.24 16.86
CA LEU A 358 -11.69 5.38 18.04
C LEU A 358 -12.66 5.64 19.20
N THR A 359 -13.79 6.29 18.94
CA THR A 359 -14.81 6.59 19.95
C THR A 359 -16.09 5.83 19.66
N THR A 360 -16.93 6.32 18.77
CA THR A 360 -18.29 5.80 18.57
C THR A 360 -18.75 6.06 17.15
N VAL A 361 -19.75 5.30 16.71
CA VAL A 361 -20.46 5.51 15.45
C VAL A 361 -21.59 6.53 15.57
N GLY A 362 -22.00 7.11 14.43
CA GLY A 362 -23.24 7.88 14.31
C GLY A 362 -24.46 6.97 14.13
N THR A 363 -25.68 7.51 14.28
CA THR A 363 -26.90 6.72 14.03
C THR A 363 -27.08 6.44 12.54
N PRO A 364 -27.58 5.25 12.14
CA PRO A 364 -27.91 4.95 10.74
C PRO A 364 -28.75 6.03 10.07
N GLN A 365 -29.79 6.52 10.74
CA GLN A 365 -30.75 7.50 10.21
C GLN A 365 -30.13 8.88 9.92
N ALA A 366 -28.96 9.20 10.50
CA ALA A 366 -28.24 10.44 10.23
C ALA A 366 -27.33 10.35 8.98
N GLN A 367 -27.14 9.16 8.43
CA GLN A 367 -26.20 8.91 7.34
C GLN A 367 -26.90 9.11 5.99
N PRO A 368 -26.26 9.77 4.99
CA PRO A 368 -26.87 9.96 3.67
C PRO A 368 -27.37 8.67 3.02
N ARG A 369 -26.60 7.57 3.14
CA ARG A 369 -26.94 6.23 2.63
C ARG A 369 -28.25 5.64 3.18
N PHE A 370 -28.76 6.13 4.31
CA PHE A 370 -30.04 5.68 4.85
C PHE A 370 -31.21 6.20 4.01
N ALA A 371 -31.12 7.44 3.54
CA ALA A 371 -32.12 8.01 2.64
C ALA A 371 -31.82 7.66 1.19
N ASP A 372 -30.57 7.77 0.75
CA ASP A 372 -30.15 7.54 -0.62
C ASP A 372 -29.12 6.39 -0.71
N PRO A 373 -29.58 5.13 -0.85
CA PRO A 373 -28.69 3.98 -1.00
C PRO A 373 -27.75 4.06 -2.20
N ILE A 374 -28.01 4.89 -3.22
CA ILE A 374 -27.10 5.02 -4.38
C ILE A 374 -25.75 5.62 -3.98
N ALA A 375 -25.70 6.35 -2.86
CA ALA A 375 -24.45 6.84 -2.28
C ALA A 375 -23.42 5.72 -2.02
N ASP A 376 -23.88 4.49 -1.77
CA ASP A 376 -23.03 3.33 -1.49
C ASP A 376 -22.68 2.49 -2.75
N VAL A 377 -23.18 2.83 -3.95
CA VAL A 377 -22.87 2.13 -5.21
C VAL A 377 -21.60 2.69 -5.83
N THR A 378 -20.45 2.16 -5.45
CA THR A 378 -19.14 2.72 -5.75
C THR A 378 -18.54 2.29 -7.11
N ASP A 379 -18.96 1.17 -7.73
CA ASP A 379 -18.44 0.76 -9.05
C ASP A 379 -19.10 1.58 -10.19
N PRO A 380 -18.31 2.27 -11.04
CA PRO A 380 -18.85 3.06 -12.15
C PRO A 380 -19.73 2.26 -13.11
N ARG A 381 -19.43 0.98 -13.37
CA ARG A 381 -20.24 0.11 -14.25
C ARG A 381 -21.58 -0.19 -13.63
N HIS A 382 -21.64 -0.40 -12.31
CA HIS A 382 -22.90 -0.63 -11.60
C HIS A 382 -23.74 0.65 -11.58
N ARG A 383 -23.11 1.82 -11.35
CA ARG A 383 -23.77 3.12 -11.49
C ARG A 383 -24.34 3.30 -12.90
N SER A 384 -23.55 3.06 -13.95
CA SER A 384 -24.04 3.12 -15.34
C SER A 384 -25.20 2.16 -15.58
N ALA A 385 -25.14 0.92 -15.07
CA ALA A 385 -26.22 -0.05 -15.20
C ALA A 385 -27.52 0.43 -14.53
N LEU A 386 -27.44 1.04 -13.34
CA LEU A 386 -28.60 1.62 -12.67
C LEU A 386 -29.18 2.79 -13.48
N SER A 387 -28.32 3.67 -14.00
CA SER A 387 -28.74 4.80 -14.83
C SER A 387 -29.43 4.34 -16.12
N GLU A 388 -28.86 3.37 -16.84
CA GLU A 388 -29.42 2.84 -18.08
C GLU A 388 -30.77 2.12 -17.88
N ARG A 389 -30.95 1.41 -16.75
CA ARG A 389 -32.15 0.60 -16.49
C ARG A 389 -33.30 1.41 -15.90
N PHE A 390 -32.99 2.33 -14.99
CA PHE A 390 -33.98 3.01 -14.16
C PHE A 390 -34.03 4.53 -14.37
N ASP A 391 -33.21 5.09 -15.26
CA ASP A 391 -33.15 6.53 -15.57
C ASP A 391 -32.84 7.40 -14.32
N ILE A 392 -31.93 6.90 -13.47
CA ILE A 392 -31.51 7.56 -12.24
C ILE A 392 -30.17 8.28 -12.45
N ASP A 393 -30.05 9.50 -11.91
CA ASP A 393 -28.78 10.23 -11.84
C ASP A 393 -27.88 9.61 -10.78
N VAL A 394 -26.70 9.17 -11.22
CA VAL A 394 -25.70 8.47 -10.40
C VAL A 394 -24.35 9.22 -10.40
N THR A 395 -24.32 10.46 -10.90
CA THR A 395 -23.11 11.29 -11.00
C THR A 395 -22.58 11.73 -9.63
N GLY A 396 -21.25 11.93 -9.50
CA GLY A 396 -20.65 12.54 -8.30
C GLY A 396 -19.52 11.79 -7.58
N LEU A 397 -18.89 10.79 -8.19
CA LEU A 397 -17.65 10.20 -7.65
C LEU A 397 -16.44 11.02 -8.09
N ALA A 398 -15.61 11.52 -7.16
CA ALA A 398 -14.30 12.08 -7.52
C ALA A 398 -13.28 10.99 -7.90
N GLY A 399 -12.06 11.40 -8.26
CA GLY A 399 -10.97 10.51 -8.68
C GLY A 399 -10.41 9.60 -7.58
N ASP A 400 -9.64 8.58 -8.00
CA ASP A 400 -9.07 7.54 -7.13
C ASP A 400 -7.54 7.69 -7.03
N VAL A 401 -6.96 7.31 -5.89
CA VAL A 401 -5.51 7.07 -5.73
C VAL A 401 -5.28 5.57 -5.50
N VAL A 402 -4.42 4.95 -6.31
CA VAL A 402 -4.15 3.51 -6.28
C VAL A 402 -2.65 3.20 -6.22
N GLY A 403 -2.26 2.10 -5.55
CA GLY A 403 -0.88 1.61 -5.51
C GLY A 403 -0.82 0.15 -5.07
N LEU A 404 0.36 -0.47 -5.17
CA LEU A 404 0.62 -1.85 -4.81
C LEU A 404 1.80 -1.92 -3.84
N LEU A 405 1.54 -2.35 -2.63
CA LEU A 405 2.53 -2.53 -1.58
C LEU A 405 3.49 -3.66 -1.97
N ARG A 406 4.77 -3.36 -1.98
CA ARG A 406 5.87 -4.31 -2.16
C ARG A 406 6.77 -4.28 -0.95
N LYS A 407 7.37 -5.42 -0.61
CA LYS A 407 8.36 -5.54 0.46
C LYS A 407 9.75 -5.66 -0.15
N ALA A 408 10.68 -4.80 0.24
CA ALA A 408 12.09 -4.94 -0.12
C ALA A 408 12.74 -6.10 0.63
N THR A 409 13.49 -6.94 -0.07
CA THR A 409 14.25 -8.09 0.47
C THR A 409 15.66 -8.12 -0.13
N ALA A 410 16.61 -8.78 0.54
CA ALA A 410 17.96 -8.93 0.01
C ALA A 410 17.96 -9.77 -1.28
N SER A 411 18.64 -9.29 -2.34
CA SER A 411 18.64 -10.01 -3.61
C SER A 411 19.59 -11.20 -3.60
N GLU A 412 19.09 -12.37 -3.99
CA GLU A 412 19.93 -13.55 -4.23
C GLU A 412 20.78 -13.43 -5.51
N ASP A 413 20.48 -12.48 -6.40
CA ASP A 413 21.25 -12.26 -7.63
C ASP A 413 22.38 -11.24 -7.42
N ALA A 414 22.32 -10.43 -6.36
CA ALA A 414 23.34 -9.47 -5.99
C ALA A 414 24.53 -10.14 -5.26
N PRO A 415 25.79 -9.82 -5.60
CA PRO A 415 26.92 -10.28 -4.79
C PRO A 415 27.04 -9.44 -3.52
N GLY A 416 26.96 -10.06 -2.35
CA GLY A 416 27.01 -9.33 -1.07
C GLY A 416 25.85 -8.33 -0.91
N SER A 417 26.08 -7.27 -0.14
CA SER A 417 25.14 -6.18 0.12
C SER A 417 25.12 -5.16 -1.03
N ASN A 418 24.78 -5.61 -2.25
CA ASN A 418 24.78 -4.78 -3.46
C ASN A 418 23.43 -4.67 -4.17
N GLY A 419 22.35 -5.18 -3.59
CA GLY A 419 21.07 -5.19 -4.27
C GLY A 419 19.93 -5.78 -3.48
N VAL A 420 18.73 -5.34 -3.84
CA VAL A 420 17.47 -5.83 -3.28
C VAL A 420 16.58 -6.36 -4.38
N ASP A 421 15.62 -7.19 -3.98
CA ASP A 421 14.45 -7.55 -4.77
C ASP A 421 13.20 -6.99 -4.10
N THR A 422 12.07 -7.04 -4.80
CA THR A 422 10.76 -6.61 -4.29
C THR A 422 9.79 -7.78 -4.35
N ASP A 423 9.28 -8.19 -3.20
CA ASP A 423 8.33 -9.29 -3.05
C ASP A 423 6.95 -8.79 -2.65
N GLU A 424 5.95 -9.67 -2.74
CA GLU A 424 4.63 -9.42 -2.15
C GLU A 424 4.72 -9.46 -0.61
N PRO A 425 4.12 -8.50 0.10
CA PRO A 425 4.08 -8.51 1.55
C PRO A 425 3.21 -9.67 2.05
N THR A 426 3.55 -10.27 3.19
CA THR A 426 2.75 -11.34 3.82
C THR A 426 1.72 -10.82 4.82
N VAL A 427 1.78 -9.53 5.13
CA VAL A 427 0.96 -8.83 6.12
C VAL A 427 0.52 -7.52 5.49
N GLU A 428 -0.76 -7.19 5.65
CA GLU A 428 -1.30 -5.93 5.14
C GLU A 428 -0.68 -4.71 5.84
N GLY A 429 -0.51 -3.65 5.07
CA GLY A 429 -0.22 -2.31 5.57
C GLY A 429 -1.50 -1.50 5.80
N VAL A 430 -1.29 -0.23 6.08
CA VAL A 430 -2.30 0.79 6.34
C VAL A 430 -1.85 2.04 5.60
N ALA A 431 -2.71 2.57 4.74
CA ALA A 431 -2.55 3.82 4.04
C ALA A 431 -3.33 4.95 4.72
N LEU A 432 -2.79 6.16 4.70
CA LEU A 432 -3.43 7.38 5.19
C LEU A 432 -3.16 8.52 4.21
N LEU A 433 -4.20 9.27 3.87
CA LEU A 433 -4.09 10.51 3.11
C LEU A 433 -4.26 11.72 4.04
N GLU A 434 -3.21 12.49 4.34
CA GLU A 434 -3.30 13.52 5.41
C GLU A 434 -4.30 14.65 5.15
N SER A 435 -4.59 14.94 3.88
CA SER A 435 -5.60 15.93 3.48
C SER A 435 -7.03 15.52 3.85
N ASP A 436 -7.24 14.21 4.03
CA ASP A 436 -8.52 13.58 4.31
C ASP A 436 -8.25 12.39 5.26
N PRO A 437 -8.07 12.68 6.57
CA PRO A 437 -7.27 11.86 7.49
C PRO A 437 -8.00 10.61 8.00
N GLU A 438 -8.54 9.81 7.09
CA GLU A 438 -9.13 8.50 7.34
C GLU A 438 -8.13 7.41 6.91
N ALA A 439 -7.68 6.59 7.87
CA ALA A 439 -6.75 5.51 7.61
C ALA A 439 -7.47 4.29 7.02
N VAL A 440 -6.92 3.71 5.96
CA VAL A 440 -7.48 2.52 5.28
C VAL A 440 -6.44 1.39 5.25
N PRO A 441 -6.80 0.11 5.44
CA PRO A 441 -5.87 -1.00 5.25
C PRO A 441 -5.45 -1.15 3.78
N THR A 442 -4.39 -1.91 3.52
CA THR A 442 -4.14 -2.46 2.18
C THR A 442 -4.90 -3.78 1.96
N PHE A 443 -5.02 -4.18 0.68
CA PHE A 443 -5.79 -5.35 0.25
C PHE A 443 -4.98 -6.24 -0.68
N ASN A 444 -4.46 -7.37 -0.19
CA ASN A 444 -3.48 -8.16 -0.93
C ASN A 444 -2.31 -7.25 -1.38
N GLY A 445 -1.89 -6.36 -0.47
CA GLY A 445 -0.93 -5.29 -0.75
C GLY A 445 -1.48 -4.09 -1.52
N VAL A 446 -2.70 -4.09 -2.08
CA VAL A 446 -3.22 -2.94 -2.83
C VAL A 446 -3.59 -1.78 -1.89
N VAL A 447 -3.10 -0.58 -2.19
CA VAL A 447 -3.54 0.69 -1.61
C VAL A 447 -4.61 1.28 -2.54
N ALA A 448 -5.80 1.59 -2.04
CA ALA A 448 -6.85 2.25 -2.82
C ALA A 448 -7.61 3.26 -1.95
N LEU A 449 -7.65 4.51 -2.40
CA LEU A 449 -8.34 5.63 -1.76
C LEU A 449 -9.28 6.26 -2.79
N ARG A 450 -10.57 6.32 -2.47
CA ARG A 450 -11.60 6.88 -3.36
C ARG A 450 -12.02 8.27 -2.96
N ASP A 451 -12.67 8.95 -3.91
CA ASP A 451 -13.23 10.28 -3.73
C ASP A 451 -12.16 11.25 -3.20
N VAL A 452 -10.97 11.19 -3.83
CA VAL A 452 -9.83 12.02 -3.46
C VAL A 452 -10.02 13.39 -4.13
N PRO A 453 -10.08 14.49 -3.35
CA PRO A 453 -10.20 15.81 -3.93
C PRO A 453 -9.01 16.10 -4.87
N ALA A 454 -9.19 16.91 -5.90
CA ALA A 454 -8.05 17.40 -6.68
C ALA A 454 -7.11 18.25 -5.79
N GLY A 455 -5.80 18.12 -6.00
CA GLY A 455 -4.81 18.91 -5.27
C GLY A 455 -3.55 18.13 -4.87
N GLU A 456 -2.79 18.71 -3.94
CA GLU A 456 -1.63 18.06 -3.34
C GLU A 456 -2.03 17.30 -2.09
N HIS A 457 -1.62 16.04 -2.02
CA HIS A 457 -1.90 15.13 -0.92
C HIS A 457 -0.60 14.53 -0.40
N ARG A 458 -0.65 14.01 0.83
CA ARG A 458 0.39 13.15 1.36
C ARG A 458 -0.19 11.78 1.62
N LEU A 459 0.35 10.78 0.92
CA LEU A 459 0.11 9.38 1.21
C LEU A 459 1.19 8.87 2.15
N THR A 460 0.79 8.28 3.27
CA THR A 460 1.67 7.52 4.16
C THR A 460 1.18 6.09 4.25
N VAL A 461 2.07 5.12 4.05
CA VAL A 461 1.78 3.69 4.20
C VAL A 461 2.66 3.12 5.32
N ASN A 462 2.07 2.39 6.25
CA ASN A 462 2.77 1.80 7.40
C ASN A 462 2.19 0.40 7.73
N GLY A 463 2.89 -0.42 8.50
CA GLY A 463 2.41 -1.76 8.83
C GLY A 463 3.24 -2.46 9.90
N ALA A 464 2.76 -3.62 10.36
CA ALA A 464 3.48 -4.43 11.35
C ALA A 464 4.83 -4.89 10.79
N GLY A 465 5.93 -4.51 11.46
CA GLY A 465 7.26 -4.99 11.10
C GLY A 465 7.92 -4.31 9.90
N VAL A 466 7.34 -3.24 9.37
CA VAL A 466 7.92 -2.44 8.29
C VAL A 466 8.10 -0.97 8.69
N ALA A 467 9.08 -0.32 8.08
CA ALA A 467 9.28 1.12 8.19
C ALA A 467 8.25 1.86 7.33
N PRO A 468 7.79 3.05 7.77
CA PRO A 468 6.76 3.78 7.05
C PRO A 468 7.28 4.30 5.70
N PHE A 469 6.44 4.20 4.69
CA PHE A 469 6.60 4.85 3.39
C PHE A 469 5.78 6.15 3.39
N SER A 470 6.31 7.23 2.82
CA SER A 470 5.54 8.46 2.66
C SER A 470 5.92 9.23 1.40
N GLN A 471 4.92 9.67 0.64
CA GLN A 471 5.06 10.32 -0.65
C GLN A 471 4.03 11.45 -0.80
N ARG A 472 4.48 12.60 -1.32
CA ARG A 472 3.58 13.65 -1.81
C ARG A 472 3.02 13.26 -3.18
N ILE A 473 1.71 13.32 -3.33
CA ILE A 473 0.96 12.95 -4.55
C ILE A 473 0.20 14.18 -5.04
N VAL A 474 0.16 14.39 -6.34
CA VAL A 474 -0.70 15.43 -6.96
C VAL A 474 -1.84 14.73 -7.68
N HIS A 475 -3.07 14.98 -7.25
CA HIS A 475 -4.29 14.44 -7.86
C HIS A 475 -4.91 15.49 -8.79
N GLY A 476 -5.20 15.10 -10.04
CA GLY A 476 -5.71 16.00 -11.08
C GLY A 476 -7.17 16.41 -10.87
N GLU A 477 -7.58 17.52 -11.50
CA GLU A 477 -9.01 17.87 -11.65
C GLU A 477 -9.67 16.97 -12.72
N GLU A 478 -10.93 16.58 -12.51
CA GLU A 478 -11.75 15.92 -13.52
C GLU A 478 -11.68 16.68 -14.86
N GLY A 479 -11.11 16.05 -15.89
CA GLY A 479 -11.05 16.61 -17.24
C GLY A 479 -9.84 17.48 -17.57
N GLY A 480 -8.77 17.47 -16.77
CA GLY A 480 -7.47 17.99 -17.18
C GLY A 480 -6.76 17.02 -18.14
N ASP A 481 -6.81 17.29 -19.45
CA ASP A 481 -5.82 16.78 -20.41
C ASP A 481 -4.45 17.37 -20.08
N ASP A 482 -3.84 16.90 -18.99
CA ASP A 482 -2.41 16.97 -18.80
C ASP A 482 -1.82 15.72 -19.45
N GLY A 483 -1.79 15.76 -20.78
CA GLY A 483 -0.75 15.13 -21.60
C GLY A 483 0.65 15.64 -21.24
N GLY A 484 0.99 15.68 -19.96
CA GLY A 484 2.33 15.68 -19.42
C GLY A 484 2.83 14.25 -19.40
N THR A 485 3.05 13.68 -20.59
CA THR A 485 4.02 12.60 -20.73
C THR A 485 5.30 13.14 -20.06
N PRO A 486 5.85 12.48 -19.02
CA PRO A 486 7.25 12.72 -18.70
C PRO A 486 7.98 12.42 -20.00
N ASP A 487 8.77 13.36 -20.52
CA ASP A 487 9.48 13.20 -21.77
C ASP A 487 10.49 12.04 -21.64
N THR A 488 10.01 10.80 -21.78
CA THR A 488 10.82 9.60 -21.92
C THR A 488 11.23 9.48 -23.37
N THR A 489 12.03 10.43 -23.84
CA THR A 489 12.76 10.28 -25.10
C THR A 489 14.07 9.52 -24.84
N GLY A 490 14.01 8.19 -24.96
CA GLY A 490 15.18 7.31 -25.01
C GLY A 490 14.81 5.87 -25.42
N PRO A 491 15.41 5.27 -26.47
CA PRO A 491 14.77 4.20 -27.24
C PRO A 491 15.09 2.77 -26.78
N GLY A 492 14.08 1.90 -26.90
CA GLY A 492 14.22 0.52 -27.38
C GLY A 492 14.90 -0.48 -26.46
N SER A 493 14.14 -1.09 -25.54
CA SER A 493 14.46 -2.42 -25.04
C SER A 493 13.68 -3.47 -25.83
N THR A 494 14.40 -4.19 -26.70
CA THR A 494 13.92 -5.38 -27.38
C THR A 494 13.82 -6.53 -26.37
N SER A 495 12.60 -6.89 -25.98
CA SER A 495 12.32 -8.18 -25.34
C SER A 495 12.45 -9.30 -26.38
N THR A 496 13.45 -10.17 -26.19
CA THR A 496 13.59 -11.44 -26.91
C THR A 496 13.07 -12.59 -26.07
N GLY A 497 11.98 -13.21 -26.55
CA GLY A 497 11.88 -14.66 -26.70
C GLY A 497 11.58 -15.52 -25.46
N GLY A 498 10.30 -15.77 -25.21
CA GLY A 498 9.80 -16.91 -24.42
C GLY A 498 8.53 -17.48 -25.05
N THR A 499 8.67 -18.60 -25.77
CA THR A 499 7.61 -19.32 -26.48
C THR A 499 6.68 -20.10 -25.55
N GLY A 500 5.36 -19.98 -25.74
CA GLY A 500 4.39 -20.83 -25.04
C GLY A 500 2.95 -20.63 -25.54
N THR A 501 2.59 -21.39 -26.56
CA THR A 501 1.27 -21.59 -27.19
C THR A 501 0.03 -21.64 -26.28
N ALA A 502 -1.04 -20.93 -26.65
CA ALA A 502 -2.36 -21.51 -26.95
C ALA A 502 -3.26 -20.47 -27.67
N SER A 503 -3.58 -20.75 -28.94
CA SER A 503 -4.50 -19.97 -29.76
C SER A 503 -5.77 -20.80 -29.92
N ALA A 504 -6.91 -20.25 -29.49
CA ALA A 504 -8.23 -20.76 -29.86
C ALA A 504 -8.84 -19.79 -30.88
N THR A 505 -8.93 -20.30 -32.09
CA THR A 505 -9.57 -19.71 -33.27
C THR A 505 -11.09 -19.71 -33.14
N THR A 506 -11.74 -18.61 -33.51
CA THR A 506 -13.04 -18.67 -34.20
C THR A 506 -13.06 -17.71 -35.38
N ASP A 507 -13.07 -18.33 -36.56
CA ASP A 507 -13.37 -17.78 -37.88
C ASP A 507 -14.79 -17.18 -37.94
N GLY A 508 -14.96 -16.12 -38.73
CA GLY A 508 -16.26 -15.51 -38.95
C GLY A 508 -16.27 -14.35 -39.95
N THR A 509 -15.73 -14.56 -41.14
CA THR A 509 -15.74 -13.62 -42.28
C THR A 509 -17.14 -13.18 -42.72
N ALA A 510 -17.33 -11.88 -43.01
CA ALA A 510 -17.85 -11.40 -44.31
C ALA A 510 -17.77 -9.86 -44.45
N SER A 511 -17.14 -9.44 -45.55
CA SER A 511 -16.98 -8.07 -46.05
C SER A 511 -18.27 -7.48 -46.65
N ALA A 512 -18.42 -6.15 -46.64
CA ALA A 512 -18.71 -5.34 -47.84
C ALA A 512 -18.64 -3.83 -47.56
N ASP A 513 -18.08 -3.12 -48.54
CA ASP A 513 -17.91 -1.67 -48.67
C ASP A 513 -19.21 -0.85 -48.57
N GLY A 514 -19.10 0.42 -48.16
CA GLY A 514 -20.15 1.41 -48.42
C GLY A 514 -20.02 2.72 -47.66
N ASP A 515 -19.39 3.69 -48.32
CA ASP A 515 -19.65 5.14 -48.32
C ASP A 515 -19.80 5.94 -47.02
N ALA A 516 -18.97 7.00 -46.99
CA ALA A 516 -19.05 8.13 -46.10
C ALA A 516 -20.37 8.88 -46.23
N ASP A 517 -20.99 9.20 -45.10
CA ASP A 517 -21.69 10.46 -44.93
C ASP A 517 -21.46 10.97 -43.49
N ASN A 518 -20.93 12.19 -43.45
CA ASN A 518 -20.65 12.98 -42.27
C ASN A 518 -21.92 13.75 -41.89
N ASP A 519 -22.65 13.22 -40.92
CA ASP A 519 -23.66 13.97 -40.16
C ASP A 519 -23.27 13.91 -38.69
N THR A 520 -22.54 14.94 -38.26
CA THR A 520 -22.32 15.26 -36.84
C THR A 520 -23.58 15.96 -36.35
N ASP A 521 -24.55 15.18 -35.88
CA ASP A 521 -25.60 15.65 -34.99
C ASP A 521 -25.15 15.35 -33.54
N GLY A 522 -25.44 16.29 -32.63
CA GLY A 522 -24.85 16.35 -31.29
C GLY A 522 -25.00 15.05 -30.51
N GLY A 523 -23.87 14.39 -30.22
CA GLY A 523 -23.76 13.35 -29.21
C GLY A 523 -23.46 14.00 -27.87
N ASP A 524 -24.15 13.51 -26.85
CA ASP A 524 -23.90 13.79 -25.43
C ASP A 524 -22.41 13.88 -25.13
N ALA A 525 -22.07 14.80 -24.22
CA ALA A 525 -20.80 14.73 -23.52
C ALA A 525 -20.76 13.36 -22.84
N ALA A 526 -20.04 12.40 -23.43
CA ALA A 526 -19.67 11.19 -22.74
C ALA A 526 -19.02 11.63 -21.43
N GLU A 527 -19.61 11.21 -20.31
CA GLU A 527 -19.05 11.43 -18.98
C GLU A 527 -17.58 11.05 -19.03
N THR A 528 -16.71 12.01 -18.70
CA THR A 528 -15.29 11.73 -18.61
C THR A 528 -15.07 10.92 -17.34
N PRO A 529 -14.44 9.74 -17.41
CA PRO A 529 -14.27 8.91 -16.23
C PRO A 529 -13.45 9.65 -15.16
N PRO A 530 -13.68 9.35 -13.87
CA PRO A 530 -12.93 9.96 -12.77
C PRO A 530 -11.42 9.75 -12.96
N THR A 531 -10.61 10.73 -12.54
CA THR A 531 -9.15 10.71 -12.70
C THR A 531 -8.52 9.70 -11.74
N VAL A 532 -7.68 8.77 -12.23
CA VAL A 532 -6.92 7.84 -11.36
C VAL A 532 -5.47 8.31 -11.24
N THR A 533 -4.97 8.40 -10.01
CA THR A 533 -3.56 8.71 -9.71
C THR A 533 -2.86 7.51 -9.11
N THR A 534 -1.72 7.14 -9.68
CA THR A 534 -0.93 6.00 -9.20
C THR A 534 0.12 6.45 -8.19
N ALA A 535 0.12 5.83 -7.01
CA ALA A 535 1.13 6.00 -5.98
C ALA A 535 2.34 5.08 -6.19
N GLY A 536 3.49 5.43 -5.62
CA GLY A 536 4.71 4.66 -5.78
C GLY A 536 5.36 4.79 -7.17
N VAL A 537 6.28 3.89 -7.49
CA VAL A 537 7.00 3.86 -8.77
C VAL A 537 6.36 2.79 -9.65
N ASP A 538 5.83 3.17 -10.81
CA ASP A 538 5.07 2.25 -11.69
C ASP A 538 3.90 1.55 -10.96
N GLY A 539 3.39 2.14 -9.89
CA GLY A 539 2.37 1.56 -9.01
C GLY A 539 2.93 0.88 -7.77
N ASP A 540 4.21 0.55 -7.71
CA ASP A 540 4.79 -0.13 -6.56
C ASP A 540 5.16 0.85 -5.43
N VAL A 541 4.51 0.67 -4.28
CA VAL A 541 4.81 1.33 -3.01
C VAL A 541 5.71 0.40 -2.21
N VAL A 542 7.02 0.66 -2.21
CA VAL A 542 8.00 -0.25 -1.60
C VAL A 542 8.22 0.10 -0.13
N VAL A 543 7.87 -0.82 0.78
CA VAL A 543 8.18 -0.76 2.22
C VAL A 543 9.36 -1.66 2.58
N THR A 544 10.08 -1.29 3.64
CA THR A 544 11.28 -2.01 4.10
C THR A 544 11.05 -2.62 5.48
N PRO A 545 11.45 -3.87 5.77
CA PRO A 545 11.40 -4.43 7.11
C PRO A 545 12.10 -3.55 8.14
N ASN A 546 11.51 -3.37 9.32
CA ASN A 546 12.07 -2.50 10.37
C ASN A 546 13.49 -2.90 10.76
N GLU A 547 13.73 -4.20 10.85
CA GLU A 547 15.04 -4.70 11.23
C GLU A 547 16.11 -4.35 10.20
N ASP A 548 15.77 -4.20 8.92
CA ASP A 548 16.66 -3.93 7.78
C ASP A 548 16.60 -2.49 7.27
N ALA A 549 15.72 -1.66 7.84
CA ALA A 549 15.49 -0.30 7.37
C ALA A 549 16.64 0.65 7.72
N VAL A 550 17.12 1.36 6.71
CA VAL A 550 18.09 2.45 6.80
C VAL A 550 17.43 3.72 6.26
N LYS A 551 17.45 4.79 7.05
CA LYS A 551 16.93 6.09 6.61
C LYS A 551 17.96 6.78 5.69
N VAL A 552 17.70 6.79 4.38
CA VAL A 552 18.50 7.55 3.39
C VAL A 552 18.04 9.00 3.44
N ARG A 553 18.89 9.89 3.97
CA ARG A 553 18.60 11.30 4.22
C ARG A 553 19.42 12.19 3.29
N ALA A 554 18.83 13.24 2.75
CA ALA A 554 19.55 14.29 2.04
C ALA A 554 19.31 15.65 2.68
N GLU A 555 20.39 16.39 2.92
CA GLU A 555 20.39 17.74 3.47
C GLU A 555 20.90 18.72 2.40
N PRO A 556 20.12 19.74 2.00
CA PRO A 556 20.57 20.70 0.99
C PRO A 556 21.78 21.49 1.51
N ALA A 557 22.67 21.90 0.61
CA ALA A 557 23.72 22.86 0.98
C ALA A 557 23.12 24.23 1.37
N ASP A 558 23.78 24.97 2.26
CA ASP A 558 23.33 26.29 2.75
C ASP A 558 22.97 27.30 1.64
N ASP A 559 23.57 27.16 0.45
CA ASP A 559 23.38 28.02 -0.73
C ASP A 559 22.63 27.32 -1.88
N ALA A 560 22.14 26.09 -1.68
CA ALA A 560 21.30 25.37 -2.63
C ALA A 560 19.82 25.77 -2.48
N GLY A 561 19.04 25.57 -3.56
CA GLY A 561 17.58 25.67 -3.50
C GLY A 561 16.96 24.49 -2.73
N GLU A 562 15.66 24.58 -2.47
CA GLU A 562 14.89 23.46 -1.92
C GLU A 562 14.81 22.32 -2.95
N PHE A 563 14.56 21.10 -2.47
CA PHE A 563 14.39 19.94 -3.33
C PHE A 563 12.99 19.96 -3.95
N GLY A 564 12.91 19.85 -5.28
CA GLY A 564 11.66 19.67 -6.01
C GLY A 564 11.28 18.19 -6.18
N ARG A 565 12.26 17.27 -6.12
CA ARG A 565 12.04 15.83 -6.28
C ARG A 565 13.21 15.01 -5.72
N VAL A 566 12.90 13.83 -5.21
CA VAL A 566 13.87 12.82 -4.74
C VAL A 566 13.53 11.49 -5.35
N ALA A 567 14.55 10.75 -5.78
CA ALA A 567 14.37 9.36 -6.17
C ALA A 567 15.47 8.49 -5.59
N VAL A 568 15.11 7.25 -5.25
CA VAL A 568 16.02 6.23 -4.74
C VAL A 568 15.91 5.01 -5.65
N GLU A 569 17.03 4.63 -6.25
CA GLU A 569 17.14 3.52 -7.20
C GLU A 569 18.20 2.54 -6.73
N ASP A 570 17.82 1.28 -6.50
CA ASP A 570 18.74 0.19 -6.23
C ASP A 570 19.34 -0.35 -7.53
N ASP A 571 20.57 -0.87 -7.48
CA ASP A 571 21.25 -1.43 -8.65
C ASP A 571 20.49 -2.63 -9.26
N PHE A 572 19.82 -3.46 -8.44
CA PHE A 572 19.15 -4.69 -8.87
C PHE A 572 17.64 -4.51 -9.05
N ALA A 573 16.95 -3.96 -8.05
CA ALA A 573 15.51 -3.73 -8.12
C ALA A 573 15.11 -2.52 -8.99
N GLY A 574 16.06 -1.64 -9.33
CA GLY A 574 15.74 -0.41 -10.04
C GLY A 574 15.09 0.61 -9.11
N ARG A 575 14.18 1.43 -9.66
CA ARG A 575 13.66 2.61 -8.95
C ARG A 575 12.63 2.18 -7.90
N LEU A 576 12.90 2.46 -6.63
CA LEU A 576 12.08 2.05 -5.48
C LEU A 576 11.25 3.19 -4.91
N PHE A 577 11.73 4.43 -5.08
CA PHE A 577 11.03 5.62 -4.66
C PHE A 577 11.20 6.72 -5.70
N ASP A 578 10.13 7.46 -5.95
CA ASP A 578 10.17 8.61 -6.83
C ASP A 578 9.09 9.66 -6.48
N GLY A 579 9.52 10.83 -6.01
CA GLY A 579 8.62 11.92 -5.66
C GLY A 579 9.21 12.83 -4.59
N LEU A 580 8.36 13.63 -3.95
CA LEU A 580 8.77 14.37 -2.76
C LEU A 580 8.45 13.52 -1.53
N PRO A 581 9.46 13.10 -0.75
CA PRO A 581 9.23 12.45 0.53
C PRO A 581 8.53 13.44 1.43
N ALA A 582 7.58 12.93 2.18
CA ALA A 582 6.71 13.80 2.91
C ALA A 582 7.34 14.23 4.25
N ASP A 583 8.14 13.36 4.87
CA ASP A 583 8.88 13.68 6.09
C ASP A 583 10.00 14.69 5.80
N GLU A 584 9.66 15.97 5.88
CA GLU A 584 10.61 17.05 6.12
C GLU A 584 11.02 16.99 7.59
N ASP A 585 12.14 16.32 7.88
CA ASP A 585 12.83 16.61 9.13
C ASP A 585 13.30 18.06 9.08
N ALA A 586 13.52 18.71 10.23
CA ALA A 586 13.94 20.11 10.31
C ALA A 586 15.21 20.48 9.47
N ASP A 587 15.93 19.50 8.92
CA ASP A 587 17.16 19.68 8.13
C ASP A 587 17.16 18.99 6.74
N GLY A 588 16.06 18.37 6.26
CA GLY A 588 16.06 17.74 4.92
C GLY A 588 14.99 16.68 4.66
N VAL A 589 15.14 15.92 3.57
CA VAL A 589 14.21 14.86 3.12
C VAL A 589 14.78 13.47 3.40
N ALA A 590 13.92 12.48 3.59
CA ALA A 590 14.36 11.11 3.82
C ALA A 590 13.42 10.02 3.29
N VAL A 591 13.99 8.89 2.91
CA VAL A 591 13.30 7.67 2.45
C VAL A 591 13.92 6.47 3.14
N TYR A 592 13.11 5.49 3.56
CA TYR A 592 13.64 4.22 4.07
C TYR A 592 14.02 3.29 2.92
N ALA A 593 15.19 2.68 3.04
CA ALA A 593 15.69 1.67 2.10
C ALA A 593 16.26 0.49 2.88
N HIS A 594 16.40 -0.66 2.22
CA HIS A 594 16.89 -1.89 2.83
C HIS A 594 18.42 -1.89 2.94
N ARG A 595 18.98 -2.37 4.07
CA ARG A 595 20.43 -2.29 4.31
C ARG A 595 21.31 -3.02 3.29
N GLU A 596 20.79 -4.09 2.69
CA GLU A 596 21.53 -4.92 1.72
C GLU A 596 21.56 -4.32 0.30
N GLY A 597 20.88 -3.20 0.07
CA GLY A 597 20.87 -2.55 -1.22
C GLY A 597 22.05 -1.62 -1.46
N ALA A 598 22.23 -1.24 -2.72
CA ALA A 598 23.23 -0.27 -3.12
C ALA A 598 22.59 0.76 -4.04
N TYR A 599 22.51 1.99 -3.54
CA TYR A 599 21.52 2.95 -4.02
C TYR A 599 22.14 4.12 -4.78
N THR A 600 21.42 4.57 -5.79
CA THR A 600 21.56 5.90 -6.39
C THR A 600 20.44 6.78 -5.85
N ALA A 601 20.80 7.77 -5.04
CA ALA A 601 19.89 8.85 -4.66
C ALA A 601 20.00 9.99 -5.67
N GLU A 602 18.90 10.30 -6.34
CA GLU A 602 18.77 11.42 -7.28
C GLU A 602 17.98 12.55 -6.63
N ILE A 603 18.46 13.77 -6.80
CA ILE A 603 17.84 14.97 -6.26
C ILE A 603 17.66 15.96 -7.40
N GLU A 604 16.45 16.47 -7.55
CA GLU A 604 16.12 17.57 -8.45
C GLU A 604 15.79 18.79 -7.61
N ASP A 605 16.39 19.94 -7.92
CA ASP A 605 16.00 21.21 -7.29
C ASP A 605 14.79 21.85 -8.00
N GLU A 606 14.22 22.90 -7.43
CA GLU A 606 13.08 23.63 -8.01
C GLU A 606 13.33 24.19 -9.42
N SER A 607 14.59 24.29 -9.86
CA SER A 607 14.94 24.76 -11.21
C SER A 607 14.98 23.63 -12.25
N GLY A 608 14.79 22.38 -11.82
CA GLY A 608 14.90 21.18 -12.64
C GLY A 608 16.34 20.68 -12.81
N ALA A 609 17.30 21.20 -12.05
CA ALA A 609 18.68 20.73 -12.13
C ALA A 609 18.87 19.46 -11.29
N LEU A 610 19.54 18.47 -11.86
CA LEU A 610 19.72 17.14 -11.26
C LEU A 610 21.07 16.99 -10.58
N GLY A 611 21.07 16.38 -9.39
CA GLY A 611 22.23 15.82 -8.69
C GLY A 611 22.05 14.32 -8.48
N ALA A 612 23.16 13.60 -8.31
CA ALA A 612 23.14 12.17 -8.01
C ALA A 612 24.19 11.83 -6.95
N PHE A 613 23.88 10.87 -6.10
CA PHE A 613 24.67 10.49 -4.94
C PHE A 613 24.65 8.98 -4.78
N ARG A 614 25.81 8.40 -4.48
CA ARG A 614 25.94 6.97 -4.22
C ARG A 614 25.74 6.72 -2.73
N VAL A 615 24.90 5.75 -2.35
CA VAL A 615 24.61 5.43 -0.96
C VAL A 615 24.70 3.92 -0.77
N ASN A 616 25.62 3.46 0.07
CA ASN A 616 25.84 2.04 0.36
C ASN A 616 25.74 1.83 1.88
N PRO A 617 24.55 1.51 2.42
CA PRO A 617 24.38 1.31 3.85
C PRO A 617 25.30 0.22 4.40
N THR A 618 25.80 0.41 5.63
CA THR A 618 26.51 -0.64 6.36
C THR A 618 25.56 -1.39 7.30
N ALA A 619 25.94 -2.62 7.68
CA ALA A 619 25.10 -3.50 8.51
C ALA A 619 24.59 -2.85 9.81
N ASP A 620 25.40 -2.00 10.45
CA ASP A 620 25.07 -1.35 11.73
C ASP A 620 24.49 0.07 11.57
N GLN A 621 24.24 0.51 10.34
CA GLN A 621 23.79 1.86 10.04
C GLN A 621 22.26 1.96 10.14
N SER A 622 21.78 2.99 10.83
CA SER A 622 20.34 3.33 10.89
C SER A 622 19.98 4.54 10.03
N THR A 623 20.96 5.35 9.63
CA THR A 623 20.78 6.53 8.79
C THR A 623 22.00 6.75 7.91
N ALA A 624 21.76 7.01 6.62
CA ALA A 624 22.74 7.34 5.61
C ALA A 624 22.51 8.76 5.11
N THR A 625 23.37 9.69 5.50
CA THR A 625 23.14 11.14 5.32
C THR A 625 24.01 11.71 4.20
N ILE A 626 23.39 12.19 3.13
CA ILE A 626 24.01 13.01 2.10
C ILE A 626 24.03 14.46 2.59
N ARG A 627 25.18 14.94 3.05
CA ARG A 627 25.36 16.33 3.52
C ARG A 627 25.71 17.26 2.37
N GLU A 628 25.28 18.51 2.49
CA GLU A 628 25.57 19.57 1.51
C GLU A 628 25.22 19.14 0.08
N ALA A 629 24.05 18.50 -0.09
CA ALA A 629 23.61 17.99 -1.37
C ALA A 629 23.49 19.13 -2.38
N ARG A 630 24.12 18.95 -3.55
CA ARG A 630 24.13 19.90 -4.66
C ARG A 630 23.72 19.21 -5.97
N THR A 631 23.03 19.95 -6.82
CA THR A 631 22.67 19.56 -8.19
C THR A 631 23.74 20.01 -9.19
N GLY A 632 23.62 19.59 -10.45
CA GLY A 632 24.46 20.04 -11.56
C GLY A 632 25.66 19.14 -11.87
N LYS A 633 26.48 19.60 -12.84
CA LYS A 633 27.54 18.80 -13.46
C LYS A 633 28.60 18.28 -12.48
N ALA A 634 28.94 19.07 -11.45
CA ALA A 634 29.89 18.67 -10.42
C ALA A 634 29.39 17.48 -9.59
N SER A 635 28.09 17.48 -9.24
CA SER A 635 27.44 16.38 -8.53
C SER A 635 27.44 15.11 -9.36
N LEU A 636 26.95 15.19 -10.61
CA LEU A 636 26.87 14.05 -11.52
C LEU A 636 28.22 13.44 -11.86
N THR A 637 29.27 14.25 -12.03
CA THR A 637 30.64 13.74 -12.27
C THR A 637 31.27 13.13 -11.02
N SER A 638 30.93 13.61 -9.83
CA SER A 638 31.34 13.01 -8.56
C SER A 638 30.66 11.65 -8.35
N PHE A 639 29.36 11.55 -8.65
CA PHE A 639 28.63 10.28 -8.66
C PHE A 639 29.26 9.25 -9.59
N LEU A 640 29.48 9.63 -10.86
CA LEU A 640 30.10 8.76 -11.87
C LEU A 640 31.45 8.21 -11.40
N LEU A 641 32.28 9.08 -10.81
CA LEU A 641 33.57 8.65 -10.27
C LEU A 641 33.39 7.68 -9.10
N THR A 642 32.46 7.96 -8.18
CA THR A 642 32.20 7.12 -7.01
C THR A 642 31.72 5.73 -7.42
N LEU A 643 30.71 5.64 -8.28
CA LEU A 643 30.18 4.37 -8.79
C LEU A 643 31.24 3.55 -9.54
N LEU A 644 32.08 4.19 -10.36
CA LEU A 644 33.13 3.49 -11.12
C LEU A 644 34.28 3.01 -10.23
N VAL A 645 34.65 3.79 -9.22
CA VAL A 645 35.64 3.37 -8.21
C VAL A 645 35.12 2.17 -7.43
N GLU A 646 33.88 2.24 -6.95
CA GLU A 646 33.20 1.12 -6.26
C GLU A 646 33.18 -0.13 -7.15
N THR A 647 32.66 -0.01 -8.37
CA THR A 647 32.54 -1.12 -9.31
C THR A 647 33.90 -1.73 -9.65
N THR A 648 34.94 -0.90 -9.81
CA THR A 648 36.30 -1.40 -10.07
C THR A 648 36.86 -2.15 -8.85
N ALA A 649 36.66 -1.62 -7.64
CA ALA A 649 37.14 -2.23 -6.42
C ALA A 649 36.46 -3.59 -6.18
N GLN A 650 35.13 -3.64 -6.29
CA GLN A 650 34.35 -4.87 -6.12
C GLN A 650 34.64 -5.89 -7.22
N ALA A 651 34.76 -5.48 -8.49
CA ALA A 651 35.15 -6.38 -9.58
C ALA A 651 36.54 -7.00 -9.40
N THR A 652 37.44 -6.31 -8.70
CA THR A 652 38.80 -6.80 -8.42
C THR A 652 38.79 -8.02 -7.49
N VAL A 653 37.80 -8.14 -6.59
CA VAL A 653 37.65 -9.29 -5.67
C VAL A 653 37.48 -10.60 -6.46
N PHE A 654 36.73 -10.54 -7.56
CA PHE A 654 36.46 -11.70 -8.42
C PHE A 654 37.68 -12.20 -9.20
N ALA A 655 38.84 -11.55 -9.12
CA ALA A 655 40.04 -11.99 -9.82
C ALA A 655 40.51 -13.38 -9.39
N ASP A 656 40.25 -13.76 -8.14
CA ASP A 656 40.59 -15.08 -7.58
C ASP A 656 39.45 -16.12 -7.73
N GLY A 657 38.33 -15.73 -8.37
CA GLY A 657 37.30 -16.64 -8.86
C GLY A 657 35.98 -16.71 -8.07
N ASP A 658 35.88 -16.11 -6.88
CA ASP A 658 34.64 -16.01 -6.10
C ASP A 658 34.34 -14.58 -5.62
N ALA A 659 33.17 -14.40 -5.03
CA ALA A 659 32.71 -13.12 -4.48
C ALA A 659 32.99 -12.98 -2.98
N GLU A 660 33.75 -13.91 -2.37
CA GLU A 660 33.96 -13.89 -0.92
C GLU A 660 34.72 -12.62 -0.51
N GLY A 661 34.18 -11.89 0.45
CA GLY A 661 34.77 -10.65 0.95
C GLY A 661 34.46 -9.40 0.09
N ILE A 662 33.50 -9.47 -0.84
CA ILE A 662 33.04 -8.27 -1.56
C ILE A 662 32.55 -7.16 -0.61
N ASP A 663 31.90 -7.54 0.50
CA ASP A 663 31.41 -6.60 1.53
C ASP A 663 32.53 -6.09 2.45
N ASP A 664 33.69 -6.78 2.48
CA ASP A 664 34.87 -6.34 3.21
C ASP A 664 35.65 -5.25 2.43
N VAL A 665 35.29 -5.01 1.17
CA VAL A 665 35.89 -3.95 0.35
C VAL A 665 35.35 -2.60 0.82
N GLY A 666 36.20 -1.81 1.47
CA GLY A 666 35.89 -0.42 1.79
C GLY A 666 35.73 0.41 0.52
N VAL A 667 34.47 0.63 0.10
CA VAL A 667 34.11 1.44 -1.07
C VAL A 667 33.68 2.85 -0.64
N PRO A 668 34.07 3.91 -1.35
CA PRO A 668 33.59 5.25 -1.06
C PRO A 668 32.11 5.38 -1.42
N ASP A 669 31.35 6.11 -0.63
CA ASP A 669 30.02 6.57 -1.01
C ASP A 669 29.87 8.09 -0.78
N SER A 670 28.68 8.63 -1.01
CA SER A 670 28.36 10.06 -0.88
C SER A 670 27.78 10.43 0.49
N THR A 671 27.74 9.48 1.43
CA THR A 671 27.22 9.70 2.77
C THR A 671 28.30 10.28 3.67
N ALA A 672 27.87 11.00 4.69
CA ALA A 672 28.78 11.64 5.61
C ALA A 672 29.26 10.69 6.72
N GLU A 673 28.60 9.53 6.85
CA GLU A 673 29.00 8.38 7.65
C GLU A 673 30.16 7.62 7.00
N GLN A 674 30.23 7.62 5.66
CA GLN A 674 31.37 7.12 4.88
C GLN A 674 31.90 8.19 3.92
N PRO A 675 32.55 9.27 4.41
CA PRO A 675 33.03 10.37 3.58
C PRO A 675 34.26 9.95 2.76
N GLY A 676 34.04 9.05 1.80
CA GLY A 676 35.03 8.54 0.89
C GLY A 676 35.20 9.52 -0.25
N ARG A 677 36.36 10.18 -0.33
CA ARG A 677 36.69 10.95 -1.51
C ARG A 677 37.10 9.97 -2.59
N ALA A 678 36.15 9.51 -3.42
CA ALA A 678 36.43 8.59 -4.52
C ALA A 678 37.66 9.01 -5.36
N ALA A 679 37.87 10.32 -5.53
CA ALA A 679 39.07 10.89 -6.16
C ALA A 679 40.41 10.58 -5.47
N GLU A 680 40.44 10.46 -4.14
CA GLU A 680 41.64 10.13 -3.37
C GLU A 680 42.03 8.66 -3.51
N VAL A 681 41.05 7.75 -3.55
CA VAL A 681 41.28 6.29 -3.61
C VAL A 681 41.29 5.74 -5.04
N ALA A 682 40.78 6.48 -6.03
CA ALA A 682 40.67 6.01 -7.42
C ALA A 682 42.00 5.50 -8.00
N GLY A 683 43.12 6.13 -7.65
CA GLY A 683 44.44 5.71 -8.11
C GLY A 683 44.89 4.37 -7.51
N GLU A 684 44.56 4.13 -6.24
CA GLU A 684 44.87 2.87 -5.54
C GLU A 684 44.00 1.73 -6.08
N VAL A 685 42.70 1.99 -6.26
CA VAL A 685 41.75 1.04 -6.83
C VAL A 685 42.12 0.66 -8.27
N ALA A 686 42.45 1.63 -9.11
CA ALA A 686 42.91 1.37 -10.48
C ALA A 686 44.21 0.53 -10.49
N ALA A 687 45.14 0.81 -9.59
CA ALA A 687 46.38 0.04 -9.47
C ALA A 687 46.12 -1.40 -8.99
N ALA A 688 45.17 -1.60 -8.07
CA ALA A 688 44.77 -2.92 -7.59
C ALA A 688 44.13 -3.74 -8.73
N ALA A 689 43.20 -3.17 -9.48
CA ALA A 689 42.60 -3.82 -10.65
C ALA A 689 43.65 -4.19 -11.71
N ALA A 690 44.61 -3.31 -11.98
CA ALA A 690 45.71 -3.59 -12.92
C ALA A 690 46.62 -4.73 -12.43
N ALA A 691 46.88 -4.80 -11.11
CA ALA A 691 47.68 -5.86 -10.50
C ALA A 691 46.94 -7.21 -10.56
N ALA A 692 45.66 -7.23 -10.23
CA ALA A 692 44.81 -8.42 -10.33
C ALA A 692 44.68 -8.91 -11.78
N ALA A 693 44.57 -7.99 -12.75
CA ALA A 693 44.58 -8.31 -14.17
C ALA A 693 45.96 -8.78 -14.68
N ALA A 694 47.04 -8.55 -13.93
CA ALA A 694 48.36 -9.09 -14.26
C ALA A 694 48.53 -10.50 -13.67
N SER A 695 48.10 -10.73 -12.42
CA SER A 695 48.21 -12.05 -11.78
C SER A 695 47.31 -13.10 -12.45
N ALA A 696 46.07 -12.74 -12.80
CA ALA A 696 45.15 -13.65 -13.48
C ALA A 696 45.56 -14.02 -14.93
N GLY A 697 46.63 -13.40 -15.45
CA GLY A 697 47.21 -13.71 -16.77
C GLY A 697 48.48 -14.56 -16.74
N ASP A 698 49.02 -14.88 -15.55
CA ASP A 698 50.28 -15.62 -15.39
C ASP A 698 50.07 -17.15 -15.17
N ASP A 699 48.82 -17.64 -15.14
CA ASP A 699 48.50 -19.07 -14.93
C ASP A 699 48.71 -19.98 -16.19
N ASP A 700 49.23 -19.44 -17.30
CA ASP A 700 49.38 -20.15 -18.58
C ASP A 700 50.81 -20.67 -18.90
N ASP A 701 51.79 -20.49 -18.00
CA ASP A 701 53.19 -20.91 -18.27
C ASP A 701 53.80 -21.72 -17.11
N ASP A 702 53.34 -22.97 -16.90
CA ASP A 702 54.15 -24.02 -16.25
C ASP A 702 53.58 -25.43 -16.58
N ASP A 703 53.76 -25.87 -17.83
CA ASP A 703 53.70 -27.30 -18.20
C ASP A 703 54.80 -27.59 -19.24
N ASP A 704 56.06 -27.47 -18.81
CA ASP A 704 57.19 -28.13 -19.48
C ASP A 704 57.49 -29.47 -18.79
N ASP A 705 57.31 -30.53 -19.58
CA ASP A 705 57.96 -31.85 -19.57
C ASP A 705 57.59 -32.90 -18.48
N ASP A 706 56.80 -33.95 -18.86
CA ASP A 706 57.36 -35.19 -19.45
C ASP A 706 56.32 -36.35 -19.58
N ASP A 707 56.41 -37.03 -20.73
CA ASP A 707 56.11 -38.44 -21.05
C ASP A 707 54.66 -39.01 -21.17
N ASP A 708 54.30 -39.28 -22.44
CA ASP A 708 53.72 -40.52 -23.00
C ASP A 708 52.76 -41.39 -22.13
N ASP A 709 51.45 -41.41 -22.43
CA ASP A 709 50.72 -42.65 -22.77
C ASP A 709 49.35 -42.38 -23.40
N ALA A 710 48.99 -43.22 -24.37
CA ALA A 710 47.74 -43.17 -25.12
C ALA A 710 46.58 -43.76 -24.31
N GLY A 711 45.51 -42.99 -24.10
CA GLY A 711 44.30 -43.46 -23.44
C GLY A 711 43.05 -42.66 -23.79
N ASN A 712 42.32 -43.16 -24.79
CA ASN A 712 41.01 -42.65 -25.21
C ASN A 712 39.98 -42.62 -24.06
N GLY A 713 39.51 -41.43 -23.69
CA GLY A 713 38.38 -41.22 -22.79
C GLY A 713 37.79 -39.81 -22.93
N ALA A 714 36.61 -39.71 -23.51
CA ALA A 714 35.82 -38.48 -23.54
C ALA A 714 35.38 -38.11 -22.11
N GLY A 715 35.70 -36.88 -21.68
CA GLY A 715 35.30 -36.28 -20.41
C GLY A 715 35.37 -34.76 -20.54
N GLY A 716 34.32 -34.07 -20.08
CA GLY A 716 33.98 -32.68 -20.43
C GLY A 716 35.01 -31.63 -20.03
N GLY A 717 35.20 -30.66 -20.93
CA GLY A 717 36.02 -29.47 -20.70
C GLY A 717 35.27 -28.40 -19.90
N GLY A 718 35.87 -28.01 -18.78
CA GLY A 718 35.57 -26.79 -18.04
C GLY A 718 36.84 -26.38 -17.33
N GLY A 719 37.32 -25.14 -17.53
CA GLY A 719 38.39 -24.58 -16.69
C GLY A 719 39.55 -23.83 -17.34
N ALA A 720 39.54 -23.50 -18.65
CA ALA A 720 40.71 -22.85 -19.29
C ALA A 720 40.41 -21.50 -19.98
N GLY A 721 39.32 -20.81 -19.65
CA GLY A 721 38.90 -19.57 -20.34
C GLY A 721 38.54 -18.38 -19.45
N GLY A 722 38.46 -18.55 -18.12
CA GLY A 722 37.93 -17.51 -17.23
C GLY A 722 38.88 -16.33 -16.97
N GLY A 723 40.18 -16.61 -16.80
CA GLY A 723 41.19 -15.58 -16.51
C GLY A 723 41.29 -14.51 -17.59
N ALA A 724 41.31 -14.90 -18.87
CA ALA A 724 41.38 -13.96 -19.99
C ALA A 724 40.18 -12.99 -20.05
N GLY A 725 38.98 -13.46 -19.69
CA GLY A 725 37.78 -12.65 -19.64
C GLY A 725 37.80 -11.61 -18.53
N VAL A 726 38.17 -12.02 -17.31
CA VAL A 726 38.31 -11.15 -16.14
C VAL A 726 39.39 -10.09 -16.36
N VAL A 727 40.54 -10.49 -16.89
CA VAL A 727 41.65 -9.58 -17.25
C VAL A 727 41.19 -8.50 -18.24
N GLY A 728 40.40 -8.88 -19.25
CA GLY A 728 39.84 -7.96 -20.23
C GLY A 728 38.91 -6.93 -19.61
N LEU A 729 38.02 -7.39 -18.72
CA LEU A 729 37.05 -6.54 -18.03
C LEU A 729 37.73 -5.57 -17.04
N LEU A 730 38.66 -6.05 -16.20
CA LEU A 730 39.37 -5.21 -15.22
C LEU A 730 40.18 -4.09 -15.89
N ARG A 731 40.82 -4.37 -17.04
CA ARG A 731 41.51 -3.34 -17.84
C ARG A 731 40.56 -2.29 -18.41
N ALA A 732 39.35 -2.69 -18.81
CA ALA A 732 38.33 -1.77 -19.28
C ALA A 732 37.81 -0.89 -18.13
N LEU A 733 37.53 -1.47 -16.96
CA LEU A 733 37.14 -0.76 -15.75
C LEU A 733 38.21 0.25 -15.29
N GLU A 734 39.47 -0.16 -15.19
CA GLU A 734 40.61 0.72 -14.87
C GLU A 734 40.66 1.96 -15.79
N ALA A 735 40.52 1.72 -17.10
CA ALA A 735 40.57 2.77 -18.10
C ALA A 735 39.37 3.74 -18.00
N THR A 736 38.18 3.22 -17.71
CA THR A 736 36.94 3.99 -17.53
C THR A 736 37.01 4.82 -16.24
N THR A 737 37.42 4.23 -15.13
CA THR A 737 37.64 4.92 -13.84
C THR A 737 38.66 6.06 -13.97
N THR A 738 39.77 5.82 -14.67
CA THR A 738 40.77 6.86 -14.97
C THR A 738 40.20 8.02 -15.79
N ALA A 739 39.25 7.76 -16.70
CA ALA A 739 38.59 8.81 -17.47
C ALA A 739 37.59 9.61 -16.61
N ALA A 740 36.87 8.93 -15.70
CA ALA A 740 35.96 9.57 -14.76
C ALA A 740 36.69 10.52 -13.80
N VAL A 741 37.87 10.14 -13.30
CA VAL A 741 38.72 11.03 -12.48
C VAL A 741 38.96 12.36 -13.19
N ARG A 742 39.38 12.30 -14.46
CA ARG A 742 39.67 13.51 -15.24
C ARG A 742 38.42 14.36 -15.46
N ALA A 743 37.28 13.72 -15.72
CA ALA A 743 36.01 14.40 -15.93
C ALA A 743 35.56 15.15 -14.67
N ASN A 744 35.61 14.46 -13.52
CA ASN A 744 35.34 15.05 -12.21
C ASN A 744 36.29 16.21 -11.89
N GLU A 745 37.61 16.05 -12.03
CA GLU A 745 38.58 17.13 -11.82
C GLU A 745 38.27 18.38 -12.65
N ALA A 746 37.87 18.20 -13.91
CA ALA A 746 37.50 19.32 -14.78
C ALA A 746 36.21 20.02 -14.31
N ALA A 747 35.19 19.26 -13.94
CA ALA A 747 33.93 19.81 -13.43
C ALA A 747 34.14 20.55 -12.09
N GLN A 748 34.83 19.93 -11.13
CA GLN A 748 35.15 20.53 -9.82
C GLN A 748 36.00 21.81 -9.93
N SER A 749 36.77 21.96 -11.02
CA SER A 749 37.55 23.18 -11.29
C SER A 749 36.75 24.31 -11.96
N GLY A 750 35.44 24.13 -12.20
CA GLY A 750 34.59 25.07 -12.93
C GLY A 750 34.87 25.13 -14.45
N ASN A 751 35.58 24.13 -15.00
CA ASN A 751 35.93 24.07 -16.42
C ASN A 751 34.89 23.27 -17.22
N ALA A 752 33.71 23.85 -17.41
CA ALA A 752 32.56 23.24 -18.10
C ALA A 752 32.92 22.56 -19.43
N ALA A 753 33.48 23.32 -20.37
CA ALA A 753 33.85 22.80 -21.69
C ALA A 753 34.93 21.70 -21.61
N GLY A 754 35.82 21.79 -20.62
CA GLY A 754 36.80 20.76 -20.31
C GLY A 754 36.16 19.48 -19.76
N ALA A 755 35.14 19.61 -18.93
CA ALA A 755 34.37 18.50 -18.37
C ALA A 755 33.59 17.79 -19.48
N ASP A 756 32.85 18.51 -20.32
CA ASP A 756 32.07 17.93 -21.44
C ASP A 756 32.94 17.12 -22.40
N ASN A 757 34.12 17.64 -22.74
CA ASN A 757 35.06 16.93 -23.62
C ASN A 757 35.55 15.63 -23.00
N ARG A 758 35.73 15.59 -21.67
CA ARG A 758 36.16 14.39 -20.94
C ARG A 758 35.01 13.42 -20.73
N LEU A 759 33.79 13.90 -20.50
CA LEU A 759 32.56 13.11 -20.43
C LEU A 759 32.28 12.39 -21.76
N ARG A 760 32.45 13.05 -22.90
CA ARG A 760 32.38 12.39 -24.22
C ARG A 760 33.43 11.29 -24.38
N GLY A 761 34.62 11.48 -23.82
CA GLY A 761 35.67 10.46 -23.78
C GLY A 761 35.35 9.32 -22.81
N LEU A 762 34.70 9.61 -21.68
CA LEU A 762 34.21 8.61 -20.73
C LEU A 762 33.12 7.75 -21.36
N ARG A 763 32.20 8.36 -22.12
CA ARG A 763 31.16 7.63 -22.89
C ARG A 763 31.77 6.57 -23.80
N GLN A 764 32.77 6.94 -24.60
CA GLN A 764 33.48 6.01 -25.49
C GLN A 764 34.18 4.86 -24.74
N ARG A 765 34.67 5.11 -23.51
CA ARG A 765 35.26 4.04 -22.69
C ARG A 765 34.21 3.15 -22.05
N THR A 766 33.05 3.71 -21.73
CA THR A 766 31.89 2.96 -21.23
C THR A 766 31.37 2.03 -22.33
N GLU A 767 31.25 2.50 -23.58
CA GLU A 767 30.96 1.65 -24.74
C GLU A 767 31.96 0.49 -24.88
N ALA A 768 33.26 0.77 -24.74
CA ALA A 768 34.29 -0.26 -24.80
C ALA A 768 34.26 -1.24 -23.61
N LEU A 769 33.78 -0.80 -22.44
CA LEU A 769 33.54 -1.61 -21.26
C LEU A 769 32.34 -2.54 -21.50
N THR A 770 31.24 -2.02 -22.03
CA THR A 770 30.07 -2.81 -22.45
C THR A 770 30.48 -3.89 -23.46
N ASP A 771 31.22 -3.53 -24.52
CA ASP A 771 31.73 -4.50 -25.49
C ASP A 771 32.62 -5.56 -24.82
N ALA A 772 33.42 -5.19 -23.82
CA ALA A 772 34.30 -6.11 -23.10
C ALA A 772 33.50 -7.07 -22.22
N LEU A 773 32.45 -6.60 -21.57
CA LEU A 773 31.52 -7.41 -20.79
C LEU A 773 30.79 -8.42 -21.68
N GLU A 774 30.17 -7.95 -22.76
CA GLU A 774 29.44 -8.81 -23.71
C GLU A 774 30.34 -9.91 -24.31
N ARG A 775 31.55 -9.55 -24.72
CA ARG A 775 32.51 -10.50 -25.32
C ARG A 775 32.96 -11.59 -24.35
N ASN A 776 32.99 -11.30 -23.05
CA ASN A 776 33.54 -12.21 -22.04
C ASN A 776 32.48 -12.79 -21.09
N ARG A 777 31.20 -12.42 -21.25
CA ARG A 777 30.10 -12.73 -20.31
C ARG A 777 30.11 -14.17 -19.80
N ASP A 778 30.16 -15.14 -20.72
CA ASP A 778 30.09 -16.58 -20.39
C ASP A 778 31.36 -17.12 -19.68
N SER A 779 32.45 -16.35 -19.70
CA SER A 779 33.74 -16.71 -19.08
C SER A 779 33.98 -16.00 -17.75
N LEU A 780 33.15 -15.02 -17.40
CA LEU A 780 33.29 -14.28 -16.15
C LEU A 780 32.76 -15.09 -14.96
N PRO A 781 33.40 -15.01 -13.79
CA PRO A 781 33.03 -15.78 -12.61
C PRO A 781 31.77 -15.22 -11.91
N GLY A 782 30.95 -16.15 -11.40
CA GLY A 782 29.89 -15.85 -10.44
C GLY A 782 28.92 -14.75 -10.87
N ARG A 783 28.63 -13.83 -9.93
CA ARG A 783 27.71 -12.70 -10.11
C ARG A 783 28.37 -11.44 -10.70
N LEU A 784 29.65 -11.50 -11.09
CA LEU A 784 30.38 -10.36 -11.66
C LEU A 784 29.71 -9.76 -12.91
N PRO A 785 29.21 -10.56 -13.88
CA PRO A 785 28.50 -10.00 -15.03
C PRO A 785 27.30 -9.17 -14.60
N ALA A 786 26.45 -9.73 -13.73
CA ALA A 786 25.24 -9.06 -13.25
C ALA A 786 25.58 -7.73 -12.56
N LEU A 787 26.58 -7.71 -11.67
CA LEU A 787 27.04 -6.50 -10.98
C LEU A 787 27.39 -5.36 -11.97
N VAL A 788 28.17 -5.65 -13.01
CA VAL A 788 28.58 -4.63 -13.99
C VAL A 788 27.45 -4.29 -14.95
N GLU A 789 26.68 -5.28 -15.43
CA GLU A 789 25.54 -5.09 -16.34
C GLU A 789 24.48 -4.17 -15.72
N ARG A 790 24.18 -4.33 -14.43
CA ARG A 790 23.19 -3.53 -13.71
C ARG A 790 23.59 -2.07 -13.53
N ARG A 791 24.89 -1.78 -13.41
CA ARG A 791 25.41 -0.41 -13.18
C ARG A 791 25.69 0.38 -14.46
N LEU A 792 25.92 -0.28 -15.59
CA LEU A 792 26.23 0.39 -16.86
C LEU A 792 25.15 1.38 -17.33
N PRO A 793 23.84 1.07 -17.27
CA PRO A 793 22.78 2.02 -17.64
C PRO A 793 22.83 3.31 -16.80
N GLN A 794 23.14 3.22 -15.50
CA GLN A 794 23.33 4.39 -14.63
C GLN A 794 24.51 5.25 -15.12
N VAL A 795 25.65 4.62 -15.41
CA VAL A 795 26.84 5.33 -15.91
C VAL A 795 26.53 6.08 -17.21
N GLU A 796 25.87 5.42 -18.17
CA GLU A 796 25.54 6.03 -19.46
C GLU A 796 24.55 7.19 -19.32
N ARG A 797 23.45 6.98 -18.58
CA ARG A 797 22.43 8.01 -18.30
C ARG A 797 23.03 9.24 -17.64
N ARG A 798 23.90 9.03 -16.63
CA ARG A 798 24.51 10.12 -15.85
C ARG A 798 25.59 10.85 -16.62
N ILE A 799 26.29 10.20 -17.56
CA ILE A 799 27.20 10.90 -18.49
C ILE A 799 26.42 11.88 -19.36
N GLU A 800 25.28 11.47 -19.92
CA GLU A 800 24.47 12.33 -20.79
C GLU A 800 23.88 13.50 -20.01
N GLN A 801 23.27 13.24 -18.84
CA GLN A 801 22.78 14.28 -17.94
C GLN A 801 23.91 15.24 -17.53
N ALA A 802 25.11 14.74 -17.21
CA ALA A 802 26.24 15.59 -16.86
C ALA A 802 26.69 16.46 -18.04
N ILE A 803 26.61 16.00 -19.29
CA ILE A 803 26.93 16.83 -20.47
C ILE A 803 25.90 17.95 -20.62
N GLN A 804 24.62 17.65 -20.40
CA GLN A 804 23.51 18.59 -20.55
C GLN A 804 23.40 19.60 -19.39
N ALA A 805 23.84 19.21 -18.19
CA ALA A 805 23.79 20.04 -17.00
C ALA A 805 24.64 21.31 -17.14
N ASP A 806 24.17 22.38 -16.52
CA ASP A 806 24.94 23.61 -16.34
C ASP A 806 26.14 23.40 -15.40
N ALA A 807 27.09 24.32 -15.49
CA ALA A 807 28.43 24.22 -14.90
C ALA A 807 28.52 24.72 -13.47
#